data_AF-T1KK76-F1
#
_entry.id   AF-T1KK76-F1
#
_cell.length_a   1.000
_cell.length_b   1.000
_cell.length_c   1.000
_cell.angle_alpha   90.00
_cell.angle_beta   90.00
_cell.angle_gamma   90.00
#
_symmetry.space_group_name_H-M   'P 1'
#
loop_
_entity.id
_entity.type
_entity.pdbx_description
1 polymer ?
#
loop_
_entity_poly.entity_id
_entity_poly.type
_entity_poly.pdbx_seq_one_letter_code
_entity_poly.pdbx_strand_id
1 'polypeptide(L)'
;MGGETPQAMIADNGSTLLASINTLNMTQDWQDLVSVNLLELSFYVFLFTIGGSANAYVVYNLAWGKRLTSTRHEKLLLNLAIADAIVTLVMTPTEIAWRITASWKAGNLMCKLFQFYRLFGIYLSSMVLICISIDRLLAVYSPFKYQTYDIFVKKLLIVAWLLSFIFALPQIFIFHVESPSEFPGFTQCVSFKSFQTETQLRMYNIFCLSIIYFVPLLCISLCYTFICVKIRRKMVRRFLTVFRNGDLTTVVNPEVQHSETIGFTSNQLQSAQNCHSPHPHSNANGCDLTTEGATLTRPSSSSAPVAPVTTPSRGSLRCIVLPVSSASRQRQKIGSKIVKDTVIIIAAFIVCWTPYATIHLWYQIDWSSAFQVDKSLQGVLFLFAISNSCLNQAKLIMIAIHHLLVKLMLLLSTIALIDPITGVYSDSSQVWLTVSSRVHKKNIFSSTYIQRELELNWNSIPITPTTWIGLFDHQPDSNSTLDPAKAIYSFTNLETSSGKHETNIQFPVFRFNQGPLTSGCLKYFVAWIEDGQVKQTNCIPSRPFWMAQHKQTIGSKPLSSLMLPGTHNSGSYSVGYETGLLNRLLNAYSLCQDEDVFNQLVYGNRYLDIRIMYDPKHGEDFWIAHDFYPIDKTVREVLLQIKQFMDSTSEEVVILDFHRFPLGFESKGQINMTRHNDLLNLVESIVGDHLTENTGASNYQKTLDSIVSTGRRLILGHAEYLRMSRPYLFPAVKQLWANTDSITQLSSYLNRTICSSSGPSAAMAELTPNAVKFLTYGGLRKLAQSVNYLVTKWFRDDWYNRCANIVATDYFLGNNIIEIAINSNTKLKLESRLTNCYSLDAKWTSKPLNHYKLE
;
A
#
# COMPACT_ATOMS: atom_id res chain seq x y z
N MET A 1 37.97 -6.56 54.40
CA MET A 1 36.84 -5.68 54.05
C MET A 1 36.41 -6.08 52.64
N GLY A 2 35.55 -7.09 52.53
CA GLY A 2 35.10 -7.63 51.24
C GLY A 2 33.88 -6.85 50.76
N GLY A 3 34.01 -6.17 49.63
CA GLY A 3 32.89 -5.48 48.98
C GLY A 3 31.98 -6.51 48.32
N GLU A 4 30.73 -6.58 48.77
CA GLU A 4 29.70 -7.44 48.19
C GLU A 4 29.20 -6.85 46.86
N THR A 5 29.26 -7.65 45.81
CA THR A 5 28.75 -7.36 44.46
C THR A 5 27.22 -7.57 44.42
N PRO A 6 26.41 -6.65 43.85
CA PRO A 6 24.97 -6.89 43.67
C PRO A 6 24.75 -7.98 42.62
N GLN A 7 24.34 -9.17 43.07
CA GLN A 7 24.16 -10.35 42.23
C GLN A 7 22.83 -10.32 41.43
N ALA A 8 22.95 -10.46 40.10
CA ALA A 8 22.05 -11.09 39.11
C ALA A 8 20.52 -10.78 39.05
N MET A 9 20.14 -9.94 38.08
CA MET A 9 18.74 -9.57 37.76
C MET A 9 18.02 -10.49 36.75
N ILE A 10 18.05 -11.82 36.92
CA ILE A 10 16.98 -12.65 36.32
C ILE A 10 15.82 -12.86 37.31
N ALA A 11 16.08 -12.74 38.61
CA ALA A 11 15.02 -12.74 39.62
C ALA A 11 15.45 -12.22 41.01
N ASP A 12 16.45 -11.34 41.10
CA ASP A 12 16.84 -10.73 42.38
C ASP A 12 16.59 -9.21 42.38
N ASN A 13 15.37 -8.80 42.72
CA ASN A 13 15.06 -7.41 43.08
C ASN A 13 15.37 -7.12 44.57
N GLY A 14 15.85 -8.11 45.33
CA GLY A 14 16.12 -8.00 46.77
C GLY A 14 17.54 -7.53 47.11
N SER A 15 18.52 -7.85 46.26
CA SER A 15 19.94 -7.54 46.47
C SER A 15 20.27 -6.05 46.44
N THR A 16 19.52 -5.24 45.68
CA THR A 16 19.67 -3.78 45.64
C THR A 16 19.15 -3.07 46.88
N LEU A 17 18.11 -3.60 47.54
CA LEU A 17 17.56 -3.01 48.76
C LEU A 17 18.52 -3.17 49.95
N LEU A 18 19.20 -4.32 50.04
CA LEU A 18 20.17 -4.61 51.10
C LEU A 18 21.46 -3.80 50.98
N ALA A 19 21.93 -3.57 49.75
CA ALA A 19 23.07 -2.69 49.50
C ALA A 19 22.76 -1.19 49.80
N SER A 20 21.49 -0.80 49.72
CA SER A 20 21.06 0.60 49.89
C SER A 20 20.90 1.03 51.35
N ILE A 21 20.74 0.10 52.29
CA ILE A 21 20.51 0.41 53.72
C ILE A 21 21.77 0.96 54.39
N ASN A 22 22.96 0.65 53.87
CA ASN A 22 24.23 1.02 54.49
C ASN A 22 24.78 2.42 54.11
N THR A 23 24.11 3.21 53.26
CA THR A 23 24.70 4.45 52.71
C THR A 23 23.81 5.69 52.56
N LEU A 24 22.57 5.76 53.06
CA LEU A 24 21.65 6.86 52.67
C LEU A 24 21.38 7.93 53.73
N ASN A 25 21.44 9.20 53.28
CA ASN A 25 20.90 10.37 53.97
C ASN A 25 19.36 10.39 53.81
N MET A 26 18.65 10.32 54.92
CA MET A 26 17.37 9.62 55.03
C MET A 26 16.09 10.39 54.61
N THR A 27 16.15 11.50 53.86
CA THR A 27 14.94 12.30 53.54
C THR A 27 14.75 12.65 52.06
N GLN A 28 15.80 13.03 51.33
CA GLN A 28 15.71 13.36 49.89
C GLN A 28 15.63 12.09 49.02
N ASP A 29 16.49 11.10 49.29
CA ASP A 29 16.55 9.84 48.55
C ASP A 29 15.29 8.97 48.69
N TRP A 30 14.52 9.15 49.77
CA TRP A 30 13.26 8.44 49.99
C TRP A 30 12.10 8.96 49.15
N GLN A 31 12.02 10.28 48.88
CA GLN A 31 10.97 10.84 48.03
C GLN A 31 11.17 10.49 46.55
N ASP A 32 12.42 10.47 46.09
CA ASP A 32 12.77 10.05 44.72
C ASP A 32 12.59 8.54 44.51
N LEU A 33 12.92 7.69 45.50
CA LEU A 33 12.62 6.26 45.44
C LEU A 33 11.10 5.98 45.41
N VAL A 34 10.30 6.73 46.16
CA VAL A 34 8.84 6.54 46.24
C VAL A 34 8.15 6.98 44.95
N SER A 35 8.56 8.10 44.34
CA SER A 35 7.98 8.61 43.09
C SER A 35 8.27 7.72 41.87
N VAL A 36 9.51 7.22 41.74
CA VAL A 36 9.91 6.25 40.69
C VAL A 36 9.16 4.92 40.87
N ASN A 37 9.03 4.44 42.12
CA ASN A 37 8.25 3.23 42.41
C ASN A 37 6.76 3.37 42.07
N LEU A 38 6.16 4.55 42.27
CA LEU A 38 4.76 4.81 41.92
C LEU A 38 4.54 4.86 40.41
N LEU A 39 5.45 5.48 39.66
CA LEU A 39 5.38 5.52 38.19
C LEU A 39 5.48 4.11 37.62
N GLU A 40 6.48 3.34 38.03
CA GLU A 40 6.65 1.96 37.58
C GLU A 40 5.44 1.11 37.98
N LEU A 41 4.99 1.17 39.23
CA LEU A 41 3.77 0.48 39.70
C LEU A 41 2.55 0.81 38.82
N SER A 42 2.35 2.08 38.47
CA SER A 42 1.25 2.51 37.59
C SER A 42 1.32 1.86 36.21
N PHE A 43 2.52 1.73 35.63
CA PHE A 43 2.73 1.05 34.36
C PHE A 43 2.48 -0.46 34.45
N TYR A 44 2.93 -1.12 35.52
CA TYR A 44 2.65 -2.55 35.72
C TYR A 44 1.14 -2.82 35.86
N VAL A 45 0.40 -1.97 36.59
CA VAL A 45 -1.06 -2.07 36.71
C VAL A 45 -1.75 -1.83 35.36
N PHE A 46 -1.28 -0.85 34.58
CA PHE A 46 -1.77 -0.60 33.22
C PHE A 46 -1.54 -1.79 32.27
N LEU A 47 -0.34 -2.37 32.27
CA LEU A 47 -0.03 -3.57 31.47
C LEU A 47 -0.83 -4.78 31.95
N PHE A 48 -1.03 -4.95 33.25
CA PHE A 48 -1.85 -6.03 33.82
C PHE A 48 -3.31 -5.93 33.34
N THR A 49 -3.91 -4.74 33.44
CA THR A 49 -5.31 -4.53 33.05
C THR A 49 -5.50 -4.74 31.55
N ILE A 50 -4.69 -4.13 30.69
CA ILE A 50 -4.82 -4.27 29.23
C ILE A 50 -4.42 -5.67 28.77
N GLY A 51 -3.23 -6.12 29.16
CA GLY A 51 -2.67 -7.41 28.76
C GLY A 51 -3.51 -8.57 29.29
N GLY A 52 -3.93 -8.53 30.55
CA GLY A 52 -4.78 -9.55 31.16
C GLY A 52 -6.14 -9.64 30.47
N SER A 53 -6.81 -8.50 30.24
CA SER A 53 -8.10 -8.47 29.54
C SER A 53 -8.01 -9.01 28.11
N ALA A 54 -6.97 -8.60 27.38
CA ALA A 54 -6.77 -9.02 25.99
C ALA A 54 -6.44 -10.51 25.87
N ASN A 55 -5.52 -11.02 26.68
CA ASN A 55 -5.16 -12.44 26.67
C ASN A 55 -6.33 -13.32 27.13
N ALA A 56 -7.08 -12.91 28.17
CA ALA A 56 -8.27 -13.62 28.62
C ALA A 56 -9.37 -13.67 27.53
N TYR A 57 -9.59 -12.56 26.81
CA TYR A 57 -10.53 -12.52 25.69
C TYR A 57 -10.14 -13.49 24.57
N VAL A 58 -8.84 -13.57 24.23
CA VAL A 58 -8.34 -14.47 23.17
C VAL A 58 -8.55 -15.93 23.58
N VAL A 59 -8.18 -16.28 24.82
CA VAL A 59 -8.36 -17.64 25.36
C VAL A 59 -9.84 -17.99 25.37
N TYR A 60 -10.70 -17.11 25.89
CA TYR A 60 -12.15 -17.34 25.91
C TYR A 60 -12.73 -17.55 24.50
N ASN A 61 -12.46 -16.66 23.54
CA ASN A 61 -13.06 -16.76 22.21
C ASN A 61 -12.52 -17.93 21.38
N LEU A 62 -11.23 -18.26 21.51
CA LEU A 62 -10.61 -19.33 20.71
C LEU A 62 -10.78 -20.72 21.35
N ALA A 63 -10.89 -20.81 22.68
CA ALA A 63 -11.11 -22.08 23.38
C ALA A 63 -12.61 -22.42 23.55
N TRP A 64 -13.46 -21.41 23.81
CA TRP A 64 -14.90 -21.60 24.08
C TRP A 64 -15.85 -21.17 22.96
N GLY A 65 -15.35 -20.48 21.92
CA GLY A 65 -16.17 -20.13 20.77
C GLY A 65 -16.63 -21.38 20.01
N LYS A 66 -17.95 -21.52 19.78
CA LYS A 66 -18.58 -22.61 19.00
C LYS A 66 -18.19 -22.57 17.51
N ARG A 67 -16.92 -22.79 17.16
CA ARG A 67 -16.44 -22.93 15.77
C ARG A 67 -15.99 -24.37 15.53
N LEU A 68 -16.72 -25.10 14.70
CA LEU A 68 -16.46 -26.51 14.39
C LEU A 68 -15.09 -26.78 13.71
N THR A 69 -14.32 -25.77 13.27
CA THR A 69 -13.04 -25.98 12.55
C THR A 69 -11.99 -24.88 12.78
N SER A 70 -11.30 -24.88 13.93
CA SER A 70 -10.14 -23.99 14.16
C SER A 70 -8.92 -24.41 13.33
N THR A 71 -8.33 -23.45 12.62
CA THR A 71 -7.13 -23.65 11.78
C THR A 71 -5.87 -23.87 12.62
N ARG A 72 -4.83 -24.50 12.03
CA ARG A 72 -3.53 -24.72 12.71
C ARG A 72 -2.91 -23.43 13.23
N HIS A 73 -3.02 -22.34 12.47
CA HIS A 73 -2.50 -21.04 12.86
C HIS A 73 -3.20 -20.48 14.10
N GLU A 74 -4.53 -20.57 14.15
CA GLU A 74 -5.32 -20.14 15.32
C GLU A 74 -4.96 -20.95 16.57
N LYS A 75 -4.63 -22.24 16.43
CA LYS A 75 -4.13 -23.07 17.54
C LYS A 75 -2.76 -22.61 18.06
N LEU A 76 -1.85 -22.20 17.18
CA LEU A 76 -0.57 -21.64 17.58
C LEU A 76 -0.74 -20.27 18.28
N LEU A 77 -1.65 -19.43 17.79
CA LEU A 77 -1.99 -18.16 18.44
C LEU A 77 -2.66 -18.36 19.80
N LEU A 78 -3.51 -19.38 19.95
CA LEU A 78 -4.08 -19.75 21.24
C LEU A 78 -2.98 -20.18 22.23
N ASN A 79 -2.00 -20.98 21.79
CA ASN A 79 -0.88 -21.36 22.65
C ASN A 79 0.01 -20.15 23.03
N LEU A 80 0.20 -19.20 22.12
CA LEU A 80 0.87 -17.94 22.42
C LEU A 80 0.08 -17.13 23.46
N ALA A 81 -1.24 -17.04 23.31
CA ALA A 81 -2.11 -16.38 24.28
C ALA A 81 -2.13 -17.06 25.65
N ILE A 82 -2.01 -18.39 25.72
CA ILE A 82 -1.86 -19.12 26.99
C ILE A 82 -0.52 -18.78 27.65
N ALA A 83 0.58 -18.76 26.89
CA ALA A 83 1.89 -18.38 27.42
C ALA A 83 1.91 -16.93 27.93
N ASP A 84 1.36 -16.01 27.14
CA ASP A 84 1.22 -14.60 27.51
C ASP A 84 0.25 -14.41 28.69
N ALA A 85 -0.79 -15.23 28.82
CA ALA A 85 -1.65 -15.26 30.00
C ALA A 85 -0.89 -15.66 31.27
N ILE A 86 0.03 -16.64 31.20
CA ILE A 86 0.88 -17.00 32.35
C ILE A 86 1.76 -15.80 32.75
N VAL A 87 2.37 -15.10 31.79
CA VAL A 87 3.19 -13.89 32.06
C VAL A 87 2.34 -12.77 32.68
N THR A 88 1.18 -12.49 32.10
CA THR A 88 0.30 -11.40 32.59
C THR A 88 -0.37 -11.74 33.92
N LEU A 89 -0.73 -12.99 34.21
CA LEU A 89 -1.47 -13.37 35.41
C LEU A 89 -0.58 -13.83 36.58
N VAL A 90 0.65 -14.26 36.32
CA VAL A 90 1.57 -14.74 37.36
C VAL A 90 2.73 -13.77 37.55
N MET A 91 3.48 -13.45 36.49
CA MET A 91 4.65 -12.57 36.61
C MET A 91 4.25 -11.12 36.94
N THR A 92 3.29 -10.55 36.21
CA THR A 92 2.93 -9.13 36.38
C THR A 92 2.39 -8.82 37.79
N PRO A 93 1.49 -9.62 38.39
CA PRO A 93 1.02 -9.41 39.76
C PRO A 93 2.11 -9.64 40.81
N THR A 94 3.07 -10.53 40.53
CA THR A 94 4.22 -10.75 41.43
C THR A 94 5.11 -9.52 41.48
N GLU A 95 5.34 -8.86 40.34
CA GLU A 95 6.09 -7.60 40.27
C GLU A 95 5.34 -6.44 40.95
N ILE A 96 4.00 -6.37 40.78
CA ILE A 96 3.15 -5.40 41.49
C ILE A 96 3.23 -5.62 43.00
N ALA A 97 3.05 -6.86 43.46
CA ALA A 97 3.10 -7.23 44.86
C ALA A 97 4.47 -6.89 45.47
N TRP A 98 5.55 -7.22 44.76
CA TRP A 98 6.91 -6.91 45.19
C TRP A 98 7.13 -5.39 45.39
N ARG A 99 6.64 -4.56 44.46
CA ARG A 99 6.76 -3.09 44.56
C ARG A 99 5.95 -2.48 45.69
N ILE A 100 4.88 -3.14 46.12
CA ILE A 100 4.04 -2.70 47.25
C ILE A 100 4.62 -3.15 48.58
N THR A 101 5.04 -4.42 48.68
CA THR A 101 5.41 -5.03 49.97
C THR A 101 6.89 -4.95 50.27
N ALA A 102 7.76 -4.82 49.25
CA ALA A 102 9.22 -4.98 49.29
C ALA A 102 9.72 -6.29 49.95
N SER A 103 8.81 -7.16 50.38
CA SER A 103 9.04 -8.36 51.17
C SER A 103 8.17 -9.50 50.65
N TRP A 104 8.74 -10.70 50.66
CA TRP A 104 8.08 -11.94 50.28
C TRP A 104 7.33 -12.57 51.44
N LYS A 105 5.99 -12.59 51.39
CA LYS A 105 5.12 -13.09 52.50
C LYS A 105 4.45 -14.44 52.25
N ALA A 106 4.61 -15.03 51.06
CA ALA A 106 3.86 -16.24 50.66
C ALA A 106 4.59 -17.57 50.98
N GLY A 107 5.68 -17.52 51.74
CA GLY A 107 6.46 -18.71 52.14
C GLY A 107 7.31 -19.32 51.03
N ASN A 108 8.11 -20.33 51.39
CA ASN A 108 9.16 -20.88 50.52
C ASN A 108 8.62 -21.66 49.30
N LEU A 109 7.52 -22.40 49.49
CA LEU A 109 6.88 -23.15 48.39
C LEU A 109 6.40 -22.19 47.29
N MET A 110 5.73 -21.10 47.66
CA MET A 110 5.25 -20.14 46.69
C MET A 110 6.40 -19.38 46.02
N CYS A 111 7.49 -19.05 46.76
CA CYS A 111 8.68 -18.42 46.17
C CYS A 111 9.18 -19.26 44.98
N LYS A 112 9.36 -20.56 45.18
CA LYS A 112 9.81 -21.49 44.14
C LYS A 112 8.83 -21.60 42.97
N LEU A 113 7.53 -21.73 43.26
CA LEU A 113 6.49 -21.88 42.23
C LEU A 113 6.36 -20.62 41.37
N PHE A 114 6.34 -19.44 41.98
CA PHE A 114 6.18 -18.17 41.25
C PHE A 114 7.41 -17.87 40.38
N GLN A 115 8.62 -18.13 40.88
CA GLN A 115 9.85 -17.95 40.07
C GLN A 115 9.91 -18.95 38.92
N PHE A 116 9.47 -20.20 39.14
CA PHE A 116 9.30 -21.18 38.07
C PHE A 116 8.33 -20.69 36.98
N TYR A 117 7.10 -20.32 37.34
CA TYR A 117 6.07 -19.92 36.36
C TYR A 117 6.40 -18.62 35.65
N ARG A 118 7.08 -17.68 36.32
CA ARG A 118 7.63 -16.46 35.73
C ARG A 118 8.52 -16.78 34.53
N LEU A 119 9.51 -17.65 34.72
CA LEU A 119 10.46 -18.00 33.67
C LEU A 119 9.83 -18.92 32.62
N PHE A 120 8.99 -19.86 33.05
CA PHE A 120 8.27 -20.79 32.18
C PHE A 120 7.38 -20.07 31.16
N GLY A 121 6.59 -19.07 31.58
CA GLY A 121 5.71 -18.32 30.69
C GLY A 121 6.49 -17.57 29.59
N ILE A 122 7.62 -16.95 29.96
CA ILE A 122 8.50 -16.24 29.01
C ILE A 122 9.14 -17.20 28.01
N TYR A 123 9.66 -18.34 28.49
CA TYR A 123 10.27 -19.35 27.63
C TYR A 123 9.24 -19.91 26.65
N LEU A 124 8.06 -20.23 27.15
CA LEU A 124 6.98 -20.77 26.33
C LEU A 124 6.54 -19.78 25.25
N SER A 125 6.36 -18.50 25.60
CA SER A 125 5.99 -17.45 24.63
C SER A 125 7.04 -17.36 23.51
N SER A 126 8.32 -17.34 23.86
CA SER A 126 9.43 -17.26 22.90
C SER A 126 9.55 -18.51 22.02
N MET A 127 9.40 -19.70 22.59
CA MET A 127 9.45 -20.97 21.84
C MET A 127 8.23 -21.14 20.91
N VAL A 128 7.04 -20.67 21.32
CA VAL A 128 5.85 -20.66 20.45
C VAL A 128 6.02 -19.70 19.27
N LEU A 129 6.70 -18.56 19.43
CA LEU A 129 7.05 -17.66 18.33
C LEU A 129 7.98 -18.31 17.29
N ILE A 130 8.93 -19.14 17.74
CA ILE A 130 9.73 -19.98 16.84
C ILE A 130 8.83 -20.97 16.09
N CYS A 131 7.89 -21.61 16.78
CA CYS A 131 6.94 -22.54 16.15
C CYS A 131 6.10 -21.85 15.07
N ILE A 132 5.59 -20.64 15.34
CA ILE A 132 4.85 -19.82 14.37
C ILE A 132 5.74 -19.49 13.16
N SER A 133 7.01 -19.14 13.39
CA SER A 133 7.95 -18.77 12.32
C SER A 133 8.31 -19.94 11.40
N ILE A 134 8.54 -21.13 11.97
CA ILE A 134 8.77 -22.36 11.20
C ILE A 134 7.50 -22.76 10.45
N ASP A 135 6.33 -22.66 11.08
CA ASP A 135 5.03 -22.92 10.46
C ASP A 135 4.79 -22.02 9.22
N ARG A 136 5.17 -20.74 9.30
CA ARG A 136 5.15 -19.81 8.15
C ARG A 136 6.16 -20.21 7.08
N LEU A 137 7.38 -20.58 7.46
CA LEU A 137 8.42 -21.03 6.53
C LEU A 137 7.95 -22.25 5.72
N LEU A 138 7.34 -23.23 6.39
CA LEU A 138 6.77 -24.43 5.76
C LEU A 138 5.61 -24.08 4.81
N ALA A 139 4.77 -23.10 5.16
CA ALA A 139 3.70 -22.61 4.29
C ALA A 139 4.22 -22.01 2.98
N VAL A 140 5.35 -21.32 3.03
CA VAL A 140 5.97 -20.65 1.87
C VAL A 140 6.74 -21.65 1.00
N TYR A 141 7.49 -22.56 1.60
CA TYR A 141 8.32 -23.53 0.86
C TYR A 141 7.51 -24.70 0.29
N SER A 142 6.47 -25.16 1.01
CA SER A 142 5.75 -26.39 0.68
C SER A 142 4.21 -26.23 0.76
N PRO A 143 3.61 -25.34 -0.05
CA PRO A 143 2.18 -24.99 0.07
C PRO A 143 1.21 -26.16 -0.16
N PHE A 144 1.60 -27.16 -0.98
CA PHE A 144 0.77 -28.34 -1.27
C PHE A 144 0.94 -29.48 -0.27
N LYS A 145 2.05 -29.51 0.49
CA LYS A 145 2.30 -30.46 1.59
C LYS A 145 2.02 -29.85 2.96
N TYR A 146 1.53 -28.61 3.01
CA TYR A 146 1.32 -27.85 4.24
C TYR A 146 0.50 -28.65 5.28
N GLN A 147 -0.57 -29.32 4.85
CA GLN A 147 -1.42 -30.15 5.72
C GLN A 147 -0.68 -31.40 6.25
N THR A 148 0.25 -31.96 5.49
CA THR A 148 1.08 -33.10 5.92
C THR A 148 2.01 -32.74 7.08
N TYR A 149 2.37 -31.46 7.23
CA TYR A 149 3.19 -30.98 8.33
C TYR A 149 2.41 -30.71 9.64
N ASP A 150 1.10 -30.96 9.69
CA ASP A 150 0.31 -30.76 10.92
C ASP A 150 0.88 -31.55 12.10
N ILE A 151 1.27 -32.82 11.88
CA ILE A 151 1.87 -33.66 12.93
C ILE A 151 3.23 -33.10 13.35
N PHE A 152 4.05 -32.65 12.40
CA PHE A 152 5.35 -32.07 12.69
C PHE A 152 5.23 -30.79 13.54
N VAL A 153 4.34 -29.87 13.17
CA VAL A 153 4.12 -28.62 13.93
C VAL A 153 3.53 -28.90 15.30
N LYS A 154 2.66 -29.91 15.45
CA LYS A 154 2.20 -30.37 16.78
C LYS A 154 3.34 -30.93 17.64
N LYS A 155 4.22 -31.76 17.06
CA LYS A 155 5.41 -32.27 17.77
C LYS A 155 6.33 -31.11 18.17
N LEU A 156 6.55 -30.16 17.28
CA LEU A 156 7.35 -28.96 17.56
C LEU A 156 6.76 -28.15 18.72
N LEU A 157 5.44 -27.99 18.76
CA LEU A 157 4.74 -27.33 19.86
C LEU A 157 4.88 -28.12 21.18
N ILE A 158 4.75 -29.45 21.17
CA ILE A 158 5.00 -30.29 22.36
C ILE A 158 6.43 -30.12 22.84
N VAL A 159 7.41 -30.12 21.94
CA VAL A 159 8.81 -29.87 22.24
C VAL A 159 9.00 -28.47 22.84
N ALA A 160 8.34 -27.45 22.30
CA ALA A 160 8.39 -26.10 22.87
C ALA A 160 7.88 -26.05 24.32
N TRP A 161 6.77 -26.72 24.63
CA TRP A 161 6.25 -26.85 25.99
C TRP A 161 7.23 -27.58 26.92
N LEU A 162 7.74 -28.74 26.50
CA LEU A 162 8.66 -29.55 27.29
C LEU A 162 9.99 -28.83 27.54
N LEU A 163 10.59 -28.22 26.52
CA LEU A 163 11.83 -27.47 26.66
C LEU A 163 11.64 -26.24 27.55
N SER A 164 10.53 -25.52 27.42
CA SER A 164 10.23 -24.38 28.28
C SER A 164 10.08 -24.81 29.75
N PHE A 165 9.43 -25.95 29.99
CA PHE A 165 9.30 -26.53 31.32
C PHE A 165 10.66 -26.95 31.89
N ILE A 166 11.42 -27.77 31.14
CA ILE A 166 12.73 -28.29 31.57
C ILE A 166 13.71 -27.16 31.86
N PHE A 167 13.79 -26.16 30.98
CA PHE A 167 14.71 -25.04 31.19
C PHE A 167 14.27 -24.10 32.33
N ALA A 168 12.98 -24.08 32.69
CA ALA A 168 12.50 -23.33 33.86
C ALA A 168 12.69 -24.08 35.19
N LEU A 169 12.84 -25.41 35.19
CA LEU A 169 12.99 -26.23 36.41
C LEU A 169 14.10 -25.78 37.38
N PRO A 170 15.29 -25.30 36.94
CA PRO A 170 16.33 -24.85 37.86
C PRO A 170 15.86 -23.78 38.86
N GLN A 171 14.85 -22.98 38.50
CA GLN A 171 14.28 -21.95 39.39
C GLN A 171 13.78 -22.53 40.72
N ILE A 172 13.25 -23.76 40.73
CA ILE A 172 12.74 -24.43 41.95
C ILE A 172 13.86 -24.77 42.94
N PHE A 173 15.07 -25.00 42.41
CA PHE A 173 16.23 -25.39 43.22
C PHE A 173 17.08 -24.18 43.61
N ILE A 174 17.11 -23.14 42.77
CA ILE A 174 17.91 -21.92 42.98
C ILE A 174 17.24 -20.96 43.96
N PHE A 175 15.93 -20.71 43.81
CA PHE A 175 15.23 -19.71 44.62
C PHE A 175 14.77 -20.25 45.95
N HIS A 176 14.96 -19.45 47.00
CA HIS A 176 14.52 -19.76 48.35
C HIS A 176 14.21 -18.49 49.14
N VAL A 177 13.48 -18.65 50.24
CA VAL A 177 13.23 -17.56 51.18
C VAL A 177 14.40 -17.42 52.14
N GLU A 178 14.96 -16.22 52.20
CA GLU A 178 16.04 -15.84 53.12
C GLU A 178 15.67 -14.53 53.83
N SER A 179 16.21 -14.31 55.04
CA SER A 179 16.07 -13.07 55.80
C SER A 179 17.45 -12.48 56.11
N PRO A 180 17.67 -11.16 55.98
CA PRO A 180 18.92 -10.52 56.38
C PRO A 180 19.19 -10.73 57.87
N SER A 181 20.46 -10.94 58.24
CA SER A 181 20.87 -11.11 59.64
C SER A 181 20.51 -9.91 60.52
N GLU A 182 20.44 -8.71 59.92
CA GLU A 182 20.11 -7.45 60.58
C GLU A 182 18.59 -7.24 60.74
N PHE A 183 17.76 -7.91 59.94
CA PHE A 183 16.30 -7.75 59.90
C PHE A 183 15.57 -9.11 59.77
N PRO A 184 15.52 -9.94 60.82
CA PRO A 184 14.96 -11.30 60.77
C PRO A 184 13.45 -11.36 60.45
N GLY A 185 12.72 -10.26 60.61
CA GLY A 185 11.30 -10.15 60.23
C GLY A 185 11.06 -9.80 58.76
N PHE A 186 12.12 -9.52 57.98
CA PHE A 186 12.04 -9.12 56.58
C PHE A 186 12.50 -10.25 55.67
N THR A 187 11.55 -10.99 55.11
CA THR A 187 11.81 -12.13 54.23
C THR A 187 11.84 -11.73 52.77
N GLN A 188 12.78 -12.27 52.00
CA GLN A 188 12.91 -12.09 50.55
C GLN A 188 13.01 -13.43 49.83
N CYS A 189 12.57 -13.48 48.58
CA CYS A 189 12.73 -14.64 47.69
C CYS A 189 13.95 -14.38 46.80
N VAL A 190 15.09 -15.00 47.11
CA VAL A 190 16.41 -14.65 46.54
C VAL A 190 17.11 -15.86 45.94
N SER A 191 18.15 -15.59 45.16
CA SER A 191 19.08 -16.60 44.60
C SER A 191 20.47 -16.57 45.25
N PHE A 192 20.69 -15.68 46.21
CA PHE A 192 21.96 -15.49 46.93
C PHE A 192 22.40 -16.80 47.62
N LYS A 193 23.71 -17.09 47.63
CA LYS A 193 24.34 -18.34 48.13
C LYS A 193 24.01 -19.63 47.35
N SER A 194 23.12 -19.60 46.36
CA SER A 194 22.82 -20.78 45.54
C SER A 194 23.92 -21.11 44.53
N PHE A 195 24.83 -20.16 44.26
CA PHE A 195 25.97 -20.33 43.35
C PHE A 195 27.29 -20.15 44.11
N GLN A 196 28.27 -21.01 43.81
CA GLN A 196 29.57 -20.99 44.51
C GLN A 196 30.50 -19.89 44.00
N THR A 197 30.33 -19.46 42.75
CA THR A 197 31.17 -18.43 42.10
C THR A 197 30.32 -17.47 41.29
N GLU A 198 30.76 -16.22 41.16
CA GLU A 198 30.10 -15.23 40.30
C GLU A 198 30.08 -15.68 38.83
N THR A 199 31.12 -16.39 38.38
CA THR A 199 31.20 -16.93 37.03
C THR A 199 30.05 -17.89 36.75
N GLN A 200 29.71 -18.77 37.70
CA GLN A 200 28.60 -19.71 37.56
C GLN A 200 27.25 -18.99 37.43
N LEU A 201 27.06 -17.93 38.22
CA LEU A 201 25.86 -17.10 38.17
C LEU A 201 25.74 -16.33 36.83
N ARG A 202 26.84 -15.73 36.35
CA ARG A 202 26.89 -15.06 35.04
C ARG A 202 26.59 -16.03 33.90
N MET A 203 27.18 -17.23 33.93
CA MET A 203 26.90 -18.29 32.94
C MET A 203 25.42 -18.68 32.95
N TYR A 204 24.83 -18.87 34.13
CA TYR A 204 23.40 -19.16 34.26
C TYR A 204 22.53 -18.05 33.68
N ASN A 205 22.85 -16.79 33.97
CA ASN A 205 22.12 -15.63 33.48
C ASN A 205 22.21 -15.48 31.95
N ILE A 206 23.40 -15.68 31.38
CA ILE A 206 23.61 -15.66 29.93
C ILE A 206 22.86 -16.82 29.27
N PHE A 207 22.86 -18.01 29.89
CA PHE A 207 22.07 -19.15 29.42
C PHE A 207 20.58 -18.80 29.37
N CYS A 208 20.03 -18.26 30.46
CA CYS A 208 18.63 -17.86 30.52
C CYS A 208 18.31 -16.81 29.46
N LEU A 209 19.11 -15.75 29.32
CA LEU A 209 18.90 -14.72 28.31
C LEU A 209 19.01 -15.28 26.88
N SER A 210 19.88 -16.27 26.66
CA SER A 210 20.03 -16.93 25.36
C SER A 210 18.77 -17.67 24.95
N ILE A 211 18.13 -18.38 25.88
CA ILE A 211 16.87 -19.10 25.63
C ILE A 211 15.69 -18.13 25.43
N ILE A 212 15.68 -17.00 26.14
CA ILE A 212 14.63 -15.97 26.03
C ILE A 212 14.73 -15.19 24.72
N TYR A 213 15.93 -14.78 24.32
CA TYR A 213 16.10 -13.77 23.28
C TYR A 213 16.99 -14.24 22.12
N PHE A 214 18.24 -14.63 22.35
CA PHE A 214 19.19 -14.88 21.27
C PHE A 214 18.82 -16.08 20.38
N VAL A 215 18.45 -17.21 20.98
CA VAL A 215 18.02 -18.41 20.25
C VAL A 215 16.72 -18.16 19.47
N PRO A 216 15.66 -17.58 20.08
CA PRO A 216 14.47 -17.18 19.33
C PRO A 216 14.77 -16.17 18.22
N LEU A 217 15.55 -15.12 18.48
CA LEU A 217 15.90 -14.11 17.50
C LEU A 217 16.63 -14.73 16.30
N LEU A 218 17.62 -15.60 16.54
CA LEU A 218 18.35 -16.29 15.49
C LEU A 218 17.42 -17.16 14.64
N CYS A 219 16.64 -18.03 15.29
CA CYS A 219 15.71 -18.93 14.61
C CYS A 219 14.68 -18.17 13.77
N ILE A 220 14.07 -17.13 14.34
CA ILE A 220 13.09 -16.27 13.66
C ILE A 220 13.77 -15.56 12.49
N SER A 221 14.91 -14.90 12.71
CA SER A 221 15.62 -14.16 11.66
C SER A 221 16.02 -15.05 10.49
N LEU A 222 16.50 -16.27 10.74
CA LEU A 222 16.80 -17.26 9.71
C LEU A 222 15.54 -17.66 8.94
N CYS A 223 14.45 -17.99 9.63
CA CYS A 223 13.18 -18.34 8.99
C CYS A 223 12.69 -17.22 8.05
N TYR A 224 12.67 -15.97 8.51
CA TYR A 224 12.19 -14.85 7.69
C TYR A 224 13.15 -14.46 6.58
N THR A 225 14.46 -14.58 6.80
CA THR A 225 15.45 -14.43 5.72
C THR A 225 15.20 -15.47 4.61
N PHE A 226 14.98 -16.74 4.97
CA PHE A 226 14.66 -17.78 3.99
C PHE A 226 13.32 -17.56 3.30
N ILE A 227 12.31 -17.06 4.01
CA ILE A 227 11.01 -16.67 3.42
C ILE A 227 11.23 -15.55 2.39
N CYS A 228 11.91 -14.47 2.76
CA CYS A 228 12.18 -13.33 1.87
C CYS A 228 13.00 -13.74 0.65
N VAL A 229 14.07 -14.54 0.85
CA VAL A 229 14.89 -15.08 -0.25
C VAL A 229 14.08 -15.98 -1.17
N LYS A 230 13.19 -16.84 -0.65
CA LYS A 230 12.34 -17.71 -1.47
C LYS A 230 11.30 -16.92 -2.26
N ILE A 231 10.68 -15.92 -1.64
CA ILE A 231 9.72 -15.02 -2.29
C ILE A 231 10.43 -14.25 -3.41
N ARG A 232 11.61 -13.67 -3.12
CA ARG A 232 12.47 -12.97 -4.10
C ARG A 232 12.89 -13.89 -5.24
N ARG A 233 13.40 -15.09 -4.95
CA ARG A 233 13.81 -16.07 -5.99
C ARG A 233 12.63 -16.57 -6.82
N LYS A 234 11.45 -16.76 -6.23
CA LYS A 234 10.22 -17.14 -6.95
C LYS A 234 9.72 -16.02 -7.85
N MET A 235 9.89 -14.77 -7.42
CA MET A 235 9.63 -13.58 -8.22
C MET A 235 10.62 -13.49 -9.40
N VAL A 236 11.92 -13.59 -9.13
CA VAL A 236 13.00 -13.55 -10.14
C VAL A 236 12.93 -14.70 -11.15
N ARG A 237 12.69 -15.95 -10.72
CA ARG A 237 12.58 -17.09 -11.65
C ARG A 237 11.34 -17.00 -12.54
N ARG A 238 10.21 -16.51 -12.01
CA ARG A 238 9.00 -16.29 -12.80
C ARG A 238 9.20 -15.17 -13.81
N PHE A 239 9.88 -14.09 -13.40
CA PHE A 239 10.36 -13.04 -14.30
C PHE A 239 11.21 -13.65 -15.42
N LEU A 240 12.30 -14.35 -15.11
CA LEU A 240 13.16 -14.98 -16.14
C LEU A 240 12.43 -15.97 -17.06
N THR A 241 11.37 -16.66 -16.60
CA THR A 241 10.59 -17.60 -17.43
C THR A 241 9.60 -16.89 -18.35
N VAL A 242 9.04 -15.76 -17.91
CA VAL A 242 8.15 -14.92 -18.74
C VAL A 242 8.96 -14.20 -19.83
N PHE A 243 10.15 -13.70 -19.48
CA PHE A 243 11.06 -13.10 -20.46
C PHE A 243 11.63 -14.12 -21.46
N ARG A 244 11.89 -15.36 -21.05
CA ARG A 244 12.39 -16.41 -21.98
C ARG A 244 11.32 -16.98 -22.92
N ASN A 245 10.03 -16.87 -22.57
CA ASN A 245 8.92 -17.38 -23.37
C ASN A 245 8.08 -16.24 -23.99
N GLY A 246 8.60 -15.01 -24.02
CA GLY A 246 7.95 -13.84 -24.61
C GLY A 246 7.97 -13.80 -26.14
N ASP A 247 8.69 -14.72 -26.79
CA ASP A 247 8.56 -14.97 -28.23
C ASP A 247 7.57 -16.11 -28.50
N LEU A 248 6.60 -15.84 -29.38
CA LEU A 248 5.40 -16.62 -29.75
C LEU A 248 4.17 -16.48 -28.85
N THR A 249 3.55 -15.29 -28.85
CA THR A 249 2.13 -15.14 -29.23
C THR A 249 1.87 -13.73 -29.73
N THR A 250 2.40 -13.40 -30.91
CA THR A 250 1.81 -12.33 -31.73
C THR A 250 0.49 -12.85 -32.27
N VAL A 251 -0.62 -12.20 -31.89
CA VAL A 251 -1.90 -12.33 -32.60
C VAL A 251 -1.71 -11.67 -33.97
N VAL A 252 -1.28 -12.47 -34.95
CA VAL A 252 -1.37 -12.16 -36.37
C VAL A 252 -2.77 -12.55 -36.82
N ASN A 253 -3.58 -11.57 -37.23
CA ASN A 253 -4.79 -11.83 -38.00
C ASN A 253 -4.39 -12.30 -39.41
N PRO A 254 -5.01 -13.37 -39.95
CA PRO A 254 -4.76 -13.81 -41.31
C PRO A 254 -5.63 -13.02 -42.28
N GLU A 255 -5.01 -12.45 -43.31
CA GLU A 255 -5.47 -12.38 -44.72
C GLU A 255 -4.79 -11.20 -45.41
N VAL A 256 -3.81 -11.49 -46.27
CA VAL A 256 -3.81 -11.22 -47.72
C VAL A 256 -2.66 -12.02 -48.32
N GLN A 257 -2.97 -12.85 -49.31
CA GLN A 257 -2.03 -13.63 -50.13
C GLN A 257 -1.17 -12.70 -50.99
N HIS A 258 0.14 -12.96 -51.10
CA HIS A 258 0.76 -13.28 -52.38
C HIS A 258 2.11 -13.98 -52.22
N SER A 259 2.32 -14.90 -53.14
CA SER A 259 3.43 -15.81 -53.34
C SER A 259 4.75 -15.08 -53.59
N GLU A 260 5.85 -15.55 -53.02
CA GLU A 260 7.01 -16.03 -53.80
C GLU A 260 8.03 -16.74 -52.90
N THR A 261 8.45 -17.91 -53.35
CA THR A 261 9.38 -18.81 -52.68
C THR A 261 10.74 -18.68 -53.36
N ILE A 262 11.78 -18.19 -52.67
CA ILE A 262 13.17 -18.37 -53.12
C ILE A 262 14.12 -18.51 -51.90
N GLY A 263 14.78 -19.68 -51.79
CA GLY A 263 16.24 -19.73 -51.52
C GLY A 263 16.77 -19.95 -50.09
N PHE A 264 16.94 -21.22 -49.71
CA PHE A 264 18.17 -21.83 -49.13
C PHE A 264 19.20 -20.95 -48.36
N THR A 265 19.43 -21.23 -47.06
CA THR A 265 20.45 -22.19 -46.55
C THR A 265 20.55 -22.13 -45.01
N SER A 266 20.59 -23.31 -44.40
CA SER A 266 21.02 -23.54 -43.02
C SER A 266 22.55 -23.47 -42.95
N ASN A 267 23.11 -22.88 -41.89
CA ASN A 267 24.31 -23.44 -41.30
C ASN A 267 24.50 -23.04 -39.82
N GLN A 268 24.63 -24.10 -39.02
CA GLN A 268 25.40 -24.24 -37.77
C GLN A 268 24.71 -23.89 -36.44
N LEU A 269 23.98 -24.90 -35.94
CA LEU A 269 23.98 -25.27 -34.52
C LEU A 269 24.98 -26.43 -34.33
N GLN A 270 25.90 -26.31 -33.39
CA GLN A 270 26.67 -27.44 -32.85
C GLN A 270 26.47 -27.52 -31.32
N SER A 271 26.36 -28.78 -30.87
CA SER A 271 26.54 -29.29 -29.50
C SER A 271 25.37 -29.08 -28.53
N ALA A 272 24.74 -30.11 -27.93
CA ALA A 272 24.98 -31.55 -27.94
C ALA A 272 23.73 -32.29 -27.42
N GLN A 273 23.44 -33.45 -28.03
CA GLN A 273 22.73 -34.56 -27.41
C GLN A 273 23.75 -35.71 -27.28
N ASN A 274 23.71 -36.43 -26.16
CA ASN A 274 23.79 -37.90 -26.16
C ASN A 274 23.49 -38.44 -24.76
N CYS A 275 22.61 -39.44 -24.71
CA CYS A 275 22.86 -40.73 -24.09
C CYS A 275 21.70 -41.70 -24.39
N HIS A 276 21.98 -42.70 -25.22
CA HIS A 276 21.20 -43.93 -25.40
C HIS A 276 21.61 -44.98 -24.35
N SER A 277 20.67 -45.85 -23.94
CA SER A 277 20.91 -47.06 -23.12
C SER A 277 21.26 -48.29 -23.97
N PRO A 278 21.80 -49.35 -23.32
CA PRO A 278 21.18 -50.68 -23.43
C PRO A 278 21.06 -51.45 -22.09
N HIS A 279 20.10 -52.40 -22.06
CA HIS A 279 19.64 -53.34 -21.00
C HIS A 279 20.69 -54.40 -20.53
N PRO A 280 20.37 -55.41 -19.66
CA PRO A 280 19.49 -55.52 -18.46
C PRO A 280 20.20 -56.24 -17.26
N HIS A 281 19.60 -56.29 -16.05
CA HIS A 281 19.48 -57.49 -15.18
C HIS A 281 18.88 -57.19 -13.77
N SER A 282 17.93 -58.06 -13.40
CA SER A 282 17.51 -58.55 -12.07
C SER A 282 16.87 -57.64 -11.00
N ASN A 283 15.59 -57.94 -10.76
CA ASN A 283 14.87 -58.17 -9.49
C ASN A 283 14.75 -57.03 -8.46
N ALA A 284 13.53 -56.46 -8.34
CA ALA A 284 12.54 -56.89 -7.34
C ALA A 284 11.33 -55.93 -7.29
N ASN A 285 10.15 -56.51 -7.53
CA ASN A 285 8.79 -56.30 -6.97
C ASN A 285 8.65 -55.18 -5.92
N GLY A 286 7.58 -54.40 -5.83
CA GLY A 286 6.23 -54.49 -6.38
C GLY A 286 5.39 -53.44 -5.64
N CYS A 287 4.47 -52.78 -6.35
CA CYS A 287 3.44 -51.96 -5.72
C CYS A 287 2.24 -52.87 -5.45
N ASP A 288 1.97 -53.14 -4.16
CA ASP A 288 0.75 -53.81 -3.74
C ASP A 288 -0.44 -52.86 -3.68
N LEU A 289 -1.56 -53.37 -4.19
CA LEU A 289 -2.93 -52.89 -4.00
C LEU A 289 -3.43 -53.20 -2.58
N THR A 290 -4.38 -52.41 -2.10
CA THR A 290 -5.58 -52.93 -1.40
C THR A 290 -6.79 -52.04 -1.74
N THR A 291 -7.76 -52.60 -2.48
CA THR A 291 -9.17 -52.89 -2.10
C THR A 291 -10.13 -51.68 -2.21
N GLU A 292 -11.34 -51.74 -2.79
CA GLU A 292 -12.24 -52.84 -3.13
C GLU A 292 -13.39 -52.32 -4.02
N GLY A 293 -13.97 -53.20 -4.86
CA GLY A 293 -15.42 -53.22 -5.12
C GLY A 293 -15.98 -52.47 -6.33
N ALA A 294 -16.10 -53.16 -7.48
CA ALA A 294 -17.39 -53.38 -8.16
C ALA A 294 -17.17 -54.07 -9.51
N THR A 295 -17.50 -55.35 -9.52
CA THR A 295 -17.56 -56.28 -10.65
C THR A 295 -18.61 -55.82 -11.66
N LEU A 296 -18.32 -55.88 -12.96
CA LEU A 296 -19.28 -56.30 -14.00
C LEU A 296 -18.54 -56.73 -15.28
N THR A 297 -18.80 -57.99 -15.60
CA THR A 297 -18.43 -58.84 -16.73
C THR A 297 -18.26 -58.19 -18.11
N ARG A 298 -17.14 -58.53 -18.77
CA ARG A 298 -16.93 -58.57 -20.24
C ARG A 298 -17.79 -59.73 -20.83
N PRO A 299 -18.11 -59.78 -22.14
CA PRO A 299 -17.10 -60.12 -23.15
C PRO A 299 -17.33 -59.39 -24.51
N SER A 300 -16.26 -59.08 -25.29
CA SER A 300 -15.93 -59.72 -26.60
C SER A 300 -16.80 -59.26 -27.78
N SER A 301 -16.39 -59.13 -29.04
CA SER A 301 -15.14 -59.24 -29.81
C SER A 301 -15.55 -59.10 -31.29
N SER A 302 -14.61 -58.74 -32.17
CA SER A 302 -14.66 -58.87 -33.64
C SER A 302 -15.60 -57.88 -34.36
N SER A 303 -15.31 -57.31 -35.52
CA SER A 303 -14.48 -57.72 -36.65
C SER A 303 -14.25 -56.48 -37.58
N ALA A 304 -13.11 -56.41 -38.25
CA ALA A 304 -12.85 -55.53 -39.41
C ALA A 304 -13.35 -56.21 -40.71
N PRO A 305 -13.55 -55.54 -41.89
CA PRO A 305 -12.43 -55.07 -42.72
C PRO A 305 -12.64 -53.84 -43.69
N VAL A 306 -11.53 -53.12 -43.93
CA VAL A 306 -10.94 -52.58 -45.21
C VAL A 306 -11.65 -51.55 -46.15
N ALA A 307 -11.12 -50.31 -46.12
CA ALA A 307 -10.80 -49.26 -47.16
C ALA A 307 -11.90 -48.63 -48.09
N PRO A 308 -11.81 -47.33 -48.54
CA PRO A 308 -10.59 -46.58 -48.87
C PRO A 308 -10.46 -45.09 -48.42
N VAL A 309 -9.20 -44.67 -48.49
CA VAL A 309 -8.56 -43.33 -48.46
C VAL A 309 -9.44 -42.09 -48.65
N THR A 310 -9.43 -41.20 -47.66
CA THR A 310 -9.50 -39.73 -47.84
C THR A 310 -8.68 -39.02 -46.74
N THR A 311 -7.66 -38.26 -47.18
CA THR A 311 -6.97 -37.12 -46.53
C THR A 311 -6.66 -37.14 -45.01
N PRO A 312 -5.38 -37.02 -44.57
CA PRO A 312 -5.08 -36.83 -43.15
C PRO A 312 -5.31 -35.37 -42.73
N SER A 313 -6.27 -35.17 -41.83
CA SER A 313 -6.45 -33.93 -41.08
C SER A 313 -5.33 -33.77 -40.04
N ARG A 314 -4.80 -32.55 -39.94
CA ARG A 314 -3.81 -32.13 -38.93
C ARG A 314 -4.36 -32.33 -37.51
N GLY A 315 -3.95 -33.40 -36.85
CA GLY A 315 -4.12 -33.59 -35.41
C GLY A 315 -3.20 -32.66 -34.62
N SER A 316 -3.76 -31.57 -34.08
CA SER A 316 -3.13 -30.71 -33.09
C SER A 316 -2.97 -31.47 -31.76
N LEU A 317 -1.72 -31.65 -31.30
CA LEU A 317 -1.43 -32.05 -29.92
C LEU A 317 -1.93 -30.95 -28.97
N ARG A 318 -3.12 -31.13 -28.39
CA ARG A 318 -3.57 -30.34 -27.24
C ARG A 318 -2.77 -30.77 -26.01
N CYS A 319 -1.88 -29.89 -25.54
CA CYS A 319 -1.38 -29.94 -24.17
C CYS A 319 -2.56 -29.80 -23.20
N ILE A 320 -2.94 -30.90 -22.54
CA ILE A 320 -3.89 -30.88 -21.43
C ILE A 320 -3.17 -30.24 -20.23
N VAL A 321 -3.34 -28.94 -20.05
CA VAL A 321 -3.00 -28.27 -18.79
C VAL A 321 -4.09 -28.62 -17.80
N LEU A 322 -3.84 -29.62 -16.93
CA LEU A 322 -4.76 -29.93 -15.84
C LEU A 322 -4.94 -28.69 -14.93
N PRO A 323 -6.19 -28.26 -14.64
CA PRO A 323 -6.43 -27.10 -13.79
C PRO A 323 -5.99 -27.40 -12.35
N VAL A 324 -5.09 -26.58 -11.84
CA VAL A 324 -4.77 -26.55 -10.40
C VAL A 324 -6.03 -26.16 -9.62
N SER A 325 -6.57 -27.09 -8.81
CA SER A 325 -7.89 -27.01 -8.17
C SER A 325 -8.14 -25.71 -7.40
N SER A 326 -9.39 -25.21 -7.40
CA SER A 326 -9.84 -24.01 -6.68
C SER A 326 -9.45 -23.99 -5.20
N ALA A 327 -9.46 -25.16 -4.55
CA ALA A 327 -9.03 -25.36 -3.17
C ALA A 327 -7.54 -25.01 -2.92
N SER A 328 -6.67 -25.23 -3.90
CA SER A 328 -5.24 -24.92 -3.77
C SER A 328 -4.92 -23.43 -3.93
N ARG A 329 -5.67 -22.72 -4.80
CA ARG A 329 -5.59 -21.24 -4.92
C ARG A 329 -6.08 -20.54 -3.65
N GLN A 330 -7.10 -21.08 -2.98
CA GLN A 330 -7.62 -20.55 -1.73
C GLN A 330 -6.61 -20.73 -0.57
N ARG A 331 -5.95 -21.89 -0.47
CA ARG A 331 -4.88 -22.15 0.50
C ARG A 331 -3.66 -21.22 0.31
N GLN A 332 -3.29 -20.92 -0.93
CA GLN A 332 -2.17 -20.01 -1.24
C GLN A 332 -2.48 -18.54 -0.89
N LYS A 333 -3.73 -18.09 -1.09
CA LYS A 333 -4.19 -16.74 -0.69
C LYS A 333 -4.26 -16.58 0.84
N ILE A 334 -4.75 -17.60 1.55
CA ILE A 334 -4.77 -17.63 3.02
C ILE A 334 -3.34 -17.59 3.56
N GLY A 335 -2.40 -18.36 2.99
CA GLY A 335 -0.99 -18.34 3.37
C GLY A 335 -0.34 -16.95 3.23
N SER A 336 -0.63 -16.21 2.16
CA SER A 336 -0.07 -14.87 1.93
C SER A 336 -0.63 -13.79 2.86
N LYS A 337 -1.90 -13.90 3.29
CA LYS A 337 -2.48 -13.00 4.30
C LYS A 337 -1.83 -13.22 5.67
N ILE A 338 -1.62 -14.49 6.04
CA ILE A 338 -1.03 -14.85 7.33
C ILE A 338 0.48 -14.52 7.41
N VAL A 339 1.22 -14.53 6.30
CA VAL A 339 2.63 -14.05 6.29
C VAL A 339 2.71 -12.55 6.64
N LYS A 340 1.77 -11.71 6.16
CA LYS A 340 1.74 -10.28 6.53
C LYS A 340 1.47 -10.08 8.02
N ASP A 341 0.61 -10.91 8.58
CA ASP A 341 0.18 -10.84 9.97
C ASP A 341 1.27 -11.26 10.97
N THR A 342 2.22 -12.10 10.54
CA THR A 342 3.31 -12.60 11.39
C THR A 342 4.51 -11.68 11.48
N VAL A 343 4.69 -10.76 10.51
CA VAL A 343 5.75 -9.71 10.55
C VAL A 343 5.56 -8.75 11.72
N ILE A 344 4.30 -8.40 12.05
CA ILE A 344 3.98 -7.49 13.15
C ILE A 344 4.36 -8.11 14.51
N ILE A 345 4.07 -9.39 14.69
CA ILE A 345 4.39 -10.13 15.93
C ILE A 345 5.91 -10.17 16.17
N ILE A 346 6.71 -10.25 15.11
CA ILE A 346 8.18 -10.30 15.21
C ILE A 346 8.77 -8.93 15.49
N ALA A 347 8.23 -7.89 14.85
CA ALA A 347 8.62 -6.52 15.16
C ALA A 347 8.36 -6.22 16.64
N ALA A 348 7.21 -6.67 17.19
CA ALA A 348 6.91 -6.56 18.61
C ALA A 348 7.93 -7.32 19.48
N PHE A 349 8.30 -8.55 19.11
CA PHE A 349 9.33 -9.32 19.82
C PHE A 349 10.67 -8.58 19.88
N ILE A 350 11.16 -8.04 18.75
CA ILE A 350 12.44 -7.32 18.71
C ILE A 350 12.36 -6.03 19.54
N VAL A 351 11.31 -5.24 19.36
CA VAL A 351 11.16 -3.95 20.06
C VAL A 351 11.02 -4.15 21.57
N CYS A 352 10.34 -5.20 22.02
CA CYS A 352 10.13 -5.46 23.44
C CYS A 352 11.30 -6.17 24.13
N TRP A 353 11.98 -7.10 23.46
CA TRP A 353 13.04 -7.86 24.13
C TRP A 353 14.43 -7.23 24.02
N THR A 354 14.70 -6.43 22.99
CA THR A 354 16.04 -5.83 22.81
C THR A 354 16.42 -4.86 23.93
N PRO A 355 15.54 -3.95 24.40
CA PRO A 355 15.87 -3.06 25.52
C PRO A 355 16.18 -3.83 26.81
N TYR A 356 15.36 -4.83 27.13
CA TYR A 356 15.55 -5.73 28.27
C TYR A 356 16.86 -6.53 28.18
N ALA A 357 17.14 -7.12 27.02
CA ALA A 357 18.36 -7.89 26.79
C ALA A 357 19.62 -7.00 26.89
N THR A 358 19.53 -5.76 26.43
CA THR A 358 20.63 -4.80 26.46
C THR A 358 21.01 -4.43 27.89
N ILE A 359 20.04 -4.00 28.72
CA ILE A 359 20.32 -3.65 30.11
C ILE A 359 20.81 -4.88 30.89
N HIS A 360 20.22 -6.05 30.64
CA HIS A 360 20.62 -7.27 31.30
C HIS A 360 22.04 -7.71 30.95
N LEU A 361 22.45 -7.62 29.68
CA LEU A 361 23.84 -7.86 29.28
C LEU A 361 24.81 -6.85 29.87
N TRP A 362 24.42 -5.58 29.94
CA TRP A 362 25.24 -4.54 30.54
C TRP A 362 25.59 -4.90 31.99
N TYR A 363 24.61 -5.32 32.80
CA TYR A 363 24.87 -5.81 34.16
C TYR A 363 25.83 -7.00 34.23
N GLN A 364 25.82 -7.90 33.25
CA GLN A 364 26.74 -9.06 33.26
C GLN A 364 28.17 -8.69 32.83
N ILE A 365 28.32 -7.67 31.96
CA ILE A 365 29.61 -7.24 31.41
C ILE A 365 30.29 -6.24 32.35
N ASP A 366 29.57 -5.22 32.78
CA ASP A 366 30.05 -4.17 33.67
C ASP A 366 28.90 -3.65 34.55
N TRP A 367 28.75 -4.30 35.71
CA TRP A 367 27.74 -3.92 36.69
C TRP A 367 27.96 -2.51 37.26
N SER A 368 29.21 -2.03 37.28
CA SER A 368 29.58 -0.77 37.94
C SER A 368 29.09 0.45 37.16
N SER A 369 29.21 0.42 35.83
CA SER A 369 28.63 1.46 34.96
C SER A 369 27.13 1.28 34.77
N ALA A 370 26.63 0.04 34.72
CA ALA A 370 25.19 -0.22 34.63
C ALA A 370 24.42 0.35 35.84
N PHE A 371 25.01 0.27 37.04
CA PHE A 371 24.39 0.80 38.26
C PHE A 371 24.34 2.34 38.31
N GLN A 372 25.18 3.03 37.55
CA GLN A 372 25.17 4.49 37.44
C GLN A 372 24.10 5.03 36.49
N VAL A 373 23.44 4.17 35.72
CA VAL A 373 22.31 4.54 34.86
C VAL A 373 21.14 4.99 35.73
N ASP A 374 20.39 6.01 35.29
CA ASP A 374 19.21 6.49 36.00
C ASP A 374 18.22 5.35 36.31
N LYS A 375 17.74 5.29 37.56
CA LYS A 375 16.86 4.20 38.04
C LYS A 375 15.55 4.13 37.27
N SER A 376 14.98 5.27 36.87
CA SER A 376 13.75 5.32 36.06
C SER A 376 14.00 4.74 34.67
N LEU A 377 15.15 5.03 34.07
CA LEU A 377 15.54 4.46 32.78
C LEU A 377 15.75 2.94 32.88
N GLN A 378 16.40 2.45 33.93
CA GLN A 378 16.54 1.01 34.18
C GLN A 378 15.16 0.34 34.31
N GLY A 379 14.26 0.90 35.12
CA GLY A 379 12.90 0.39 35.29
C GLY A 379 12.10 0.33 34.00
N VAL A 380 12.21 1.37 33.16
CA VAL A 380 11.60 1.39 31.82
C VAL A 380 12.16 0.27 30.94
N LEU A 381 13.49 0.09 30.90
CA LEU A 381 14.13 -0.96 30.09
C LEU A 381 13.71 -2.37 30.52
N PHE A 382 13.48 -2.60 31.83
CA PHE A 382 12.95 -3.86 32.34
C PHE A 382 11.45 -4.07 31.99
N LEU A 383 10.66 -2.99 31.95
CA LEU A 383 9.23 -3.02 31.63
C LEU A 383 8.93 -3.49 30.19
N PHE A 384 9.84 -3.25 29.25
CA PHE A 384 9.69 -3.62 27.83
C PHE A 384 9.47 -5.13 27.64
N ALA A 385 10.07 -5.99 28.48
CA ALA A 385 9.88 -7.44 28.39
C ALA A 385 8.41 -7.87 28.58
N ILE A 386 7.68 -7.21 29.49
CA ILE A 386 6.28 -7.52 29.80
C ILE A 386 5.34 -6.96 28.72
N SER A 387 5.76 -5.87 28.07
CA SER A 387 5.01 -5.26 26.98
C SER A 387 4.88 -6.19 25.77
N ASN A 388 5.79 -7.17 25.59
CA ASN A 388 5.69 -8.20 24.54
C ASN A 388 4.37 -8.97 24.60
N SER A 389 3.97 -9.43 25.80
CA SER A 389 2.72 -10.17 26.01
C SER A 389 1.45 -9.34 25.81
N CYS A 390 1.57 -8.00 25.85
CA CYS A 390 0.47 -7.09 25.50
C CYS A 390 0.43 -6.82 23.98
N LEU A 391 1.59 -6.57 23.35
CA LEU A 391 1.68 -6.26 21.93
C LEU A 391 1.37 -7.45 21.02
N ASN A 392 1.67 -8.68 21.45
CA ASN A 392 1.30 -9.90 20.71
C ASN A 392 -0.21 -9.98 20.43
N GLN A 393 -1.04 -9.40 21.31
CA GLN A 393 -2.50 -9.37 21.17
C GLN A 393 -3.04 -8.05 20.62
N ALA A 394 -2.20 -7.04 20.38
CA ALA A 394 -2.62 -5.70 19.94
C ALA A 394 -3.41 -5.72 18.62
N LYS A 395 -3.15 -6.68 17.73
CA LYS A 395 -3.95 -6.87 16.51
C LYS A 395 -5.39 -7.31 16.83
N LEU A 396 -5.59 -8.19 17.81
CA LEU A 396 -6.92 -8.62 18.22
C LEU A 396 -7.66 -7.51 18.96
N ILE A 397 -6.94 -6.69 19.74
CA ILE A 397 -7.45 -5.44 20.33
C ILE A 397 -7.89 -4.49 19.22
N MET A 398 -7.09 -4.27 18.17
CA MET A 398 -7.47 -3.42 17.03
C MET A 398 -8.66 -3.96 16.25
N ILE A 399 -8.80 -5.29 16.10
CA ILE A 399 -9.98 -5.91 15.49
C ILE A 399 -11.20 -5.75 16.42
N ALA A 400 -11.07 -5.98 17.72
CA ALA A 400 -12.15 -5.78 18.68
C ALA A 400 -12.59 -4.31 18.75
N ILE A 401 -11.64 -3.37 18.75
CA ILE A 401 -11.87 -1.92 18.65
C ILE A 401 -12.50 -1.59 17.30
N HIS A 402 -12.03 -2.14 16.19
CA HIS A 402 -12.66 -1.91 14.88
C HIS A 402 -14.11 -2.42 14.87
N HIS A 403 -14.39 -3.59 15.42
CA HIS A 403 -15.76 -4.12 15.52
C HIS A 403 -16.63 -3.28 16.48
N LEU A 404 -16.05 -2.77 17.58
CA LEU A 404 -16.72 -1.88 18.53
C LEU A 404 -16.98 -0.50 17.92
N LEU A 405 -16.00 0.08 17.22
CA LEU A 405 -16.09 1.36 16.52
C LEU A 405 -17.04 1.27 15.33
N VAL A 406 -17.08 0.16 14.59
CA VAL A 406 -18.08 -0.06 13.55
C VAL A 406 -19.47 -0.15 14.17
N LYS A 407 -19.65 -0.85 15.31
CA LYS A 407 -20.92 -0.85 16.05
C LYS A 407 -21.30 0.53 16.59
N LEU A 408 -20.32 1.31 17.05
CA LEU A 408 -20.52 2.67 17.56
C LEU A 408 -20.81 3.66 16.42
N MET A 409 -20.14 3.55 15.28
CA MET A 409 -20.39 4.34 14.08
C MET A 409 -21.78 4.04 13.50
N LEU A 410 -22.22 2.78 13.53
CA LEU A 410 -23.59 2.40 13.18
C LEU A 410 -24.64 2.97 14.15
N LEU A 411 -24.24 3.26 15.40
CA LEU A 411 -25.07 3.90 16.44
C LEU A 411 -25.02 5.43 16.38
N LEU A 412 -23.95 6.01 15.82
CA LEU A 412 -23.77 7.44 15.61
C LEU A 412 -24.34 7.91 14.27
N SER A 413 -24.41 7.03 13.26
CA SER A 413 -25.06 7.31 11.97
C SER A 413 -26.56 7.57 12.09
N THR A 414 -27.20 7.20 13.21
CA THR A 414 -28.59 7.54 13.51
C THR A 414 -28.78 8.93 14.14
N ILE A 415 -27.70 9.67 14.46
CA ILE A 415 -27.77 10.95 15.19
C ILE A 415 -27.20 12.13 14.37
N ALA A 416 -26.45 11.90 13.29
CA ALA A 416 -25.73 12.95 12.55
C ALA A 416 -26.40 13.41 11.24
N LEU A 417 -27.72 13.61 11.23
CA LEU A 417 -28.41 14.37 10.17
C LEU A 417 -28.81 15.73 10.74
N ILE A 418 -27.96 16.73 10.53
CA ILE A 418 -28.24 18.16 10.32
C ILE A 418 -26.88 18.89 10.51
N ASP A 419 -26.37 19.48 9.43
CA ASP A 419 -25.44 20.62 9.51
C ASP A 419 -25.58 21.48 8.24
N PRO A 420 -25.27 22.79 8.31
CA PRO A 420 -26.08 23.82 7.68
C PRO A 420 -25.47 24.36 6.39
N ILE A 421 -26.38 24.84 5.55
CA ILE A 421 -26.15 25.55 4.30
C ILE A 421 -25.42 26.87 4.59
N THR A 422 -24.28 27.10 3.94
CA THR A 422 -23.78 28.45 3.64
C THR A 422 -23.48 28.52 2.14
N GLY A 423 -24.25 29.34 1.42
CA GLY A 423 -24.04 29.62 0.01
C GLY A 423 -23.26 30.91 -0.21
N VAL A 424 -22.62 31.04 -1.38
CA VAL A 424 -22.59 32.24 -2.26
C VAL A 424 -22.01 31.83 -3.62
N TYR A 425 -22.87 31.85 -4.65
CA TYR A 425 -22.70 32.03 -6.10
C TYR A 425 -21.57 31.35 -6.91
N SER A 426 -21.92 30.25 -7.59
CA SER A 426 -22.07 30.06 -9.06
C SER A 426 -22.28 28.55 -9.26
N ASP A 427 -23.30 28.02 -9.90
CA ASP A 427 -23.32 27.79 -11.34
C ASP A 427 -24.51 26.86 -11.65
N SER A 428 -25.05 27.02 -12.86
CA SER A 428 -26.10 26.23 -13.50
C SER A 428 -26.22 24.76 -13.07
N SER A 429 -27.45 24.28 -12.89
CA SER A 429 -27.77 22.85 -12.82
C SER A 429 -27.07 22.09 -13.94
N GLN A 430 -26.34 21.02 -13.60
CA GLN A 430 -25.53 20.26 -14.56
C GLN A 430 -25.60 18.75 -14.34
N VAL A 431 -25.65 17.99 -15.44
CA VAL A 431 -25.31 16.55 -15.49
C VAL A 431 -24.06 16.28 -16.34
N TRP A 432 -23.28 15.27 -15.97
CA TRP A 432 -22.15 14.80 -16.79
C TRP A 432 -21.77 13.34 -16.48
N LEU A 433 -20.93 12.77 -17.35
CA LEU A 433 -20.40 11.42 -17.22
C LEU A 433 -18.93 11.44 -16.82
N THR A 434 -18.52 10.48 -15.99
CA THR A 434 -17.13 10.11 -15.74
C THR A 434 -16.95 8.60 -15.86
N VAL A 435 -15.71 8.13 -15.90
CA VAL A 435 -15.35 6.71 -15.96
C VAL A 435 -14.70 6.30 -14.64
N SER A 436 -15.34 5.39 -13.92
CA SER A 436 -14.87 4.89 -12.64
C SER A 436 -13.46 4.30 -12.75
N SER A 437 -12.58 4.71 -11.84
CA SER A 437 -11.23 4.14 -11.71
C SER A 437 -11.25 2.77 -11.03
N ARG A 438 -12.41 2.36 -10.49
CA ARG A 438 -12.57 1.12 -9.72
C ARG A 438 -12.41 -0.12 -10.60
N VAL A 439 -11.85 -1.18 -9.99
CA VAL A 439 -11.76 -2.51 -10.59
C VAL A 439 -12.29 -3.54 -9.59
N HIS A 440 -13.24 -4.37 -10.03
CA HIS A 440 -13.76 -5.45 -9.21
C HIS A 440 -14.01 -6.72 -10.05
N LYS A 441 -14.30 -7.83 -9.37
CA LYS A 441 -14.64 -9.08 -10.07
C LYS A 441 -16.12 -9.07 -10.43
N LYS A 442 -16.46 -9.67 -11.59
CA LYS A 442 -17.87 -9.90 -11.99
C LYS A 442 -18.63 -10.74 -10.96
N ASN A 443 -17.97 -11.74 -10.37
CA ASN A 443 -18.43 -12.45 -9.18
C ASN A 443 -17.21 -13.03 -8.43
N ILE A 444 -17.42 -13.54 -7.21
CA ILE A 444 -16.33 -14.02 -6.34
C ILE A 444 -15.45 -15.08 -7.04
N PHE A 445 -16.06 -15.92 -7.88
CA PHE A 445 -15.44 -17.06 -8.56
C PHE A 445 -14.85 -16.74 -9.94
N SER A 446 -15.23 -15.62 -10.55
CA SER A 446 -14.83 -15.26 -11.91
C SER A 446 -13.35 -14.83 -11.97
N SER A 447 -12.69 -15.19 -13.07
CA SER A 447 -11.39 -14.67 -13.47
C SER A 447 -11.48 -13.32 -14.18
N THR A 448 -12.68 -12.93 -14.62
CA THR A 448 -12.96 -11.71 -15.36
C THR A 448 -13.20 -10.55 -14.39
N TYR A 449 -12.54 -9.43 -14.68
CA TYR A 449 -12.66 -8.18 -13.93
C TYR A 449 -13.50 -7.20 -14.73
N ILE A 450 -14.32 -6.44 -14.00
CA ILE A 450 -15.08 -5.30 -14.50
C ILE A 450 -14.30 -4.05 -14.12
N GLN A 451 -14.20 -3.15 -15.08
CA GLN A 451 -13.51 -1.86 -14.99
C GLN A 451 -14.14 -0.87 -15.95
N ARG A 452 -13.80 0.41 -15.81
CA ARG A 452 -14.28 1.50 -16.66
C ARG A 452 -15.81 1.61 -16.67
N GLU A 453 -16.46 1.39 -15.54
CA GLU A 453 -17.90 1.61 -15.44
C GLU A 453 -18.21 3.11 -15.48
N LEU A 454 -19.29 3.48 -16.15
CA LEU A 454 -19.74 4.86 -16.23
C LEU A 454 -20.31 5.31 -14.89
N GLU A 455 -20.07 6.58 -14.58
CA GLU A 455 -20.60 7.24 -13.41
C GLU A 455 -21.47 8.41 -13.85
N LEU A 456 -22.68 8.47 -13.29
CA LEU A 456 -23.59 9.58 -13.47
C LEU A 456 -23.28 10.62 -12.40
N ASN A 457 -23.07 11.86 -12.80
CA ASN A 457 -22.77 12.94 -11.86
C ASN A 457 -23.74 14.10 -12.09
N TRP A 458 -24.14 14.76 -11.00
CA TRP A 458 -25.01 15.92 -11.05
C TRP A 458 -24.64 16.98 -10.03
N ASN A 459 -25.02 18.21 -10.33
CA ASN A 459 -24.80 19.38 -9.47
C ASN A 459 -25.99 20.33 -9.55
N SER A 460 -26.47 20.77 -8.40
CA SER A 460 -27.54 21.77 -8.24
C SER A 460 -28.81 21.47 -9.04
N ILE A 461 -29.21 20.20 -9.17
CA ILE A 461 -30.46 19.80 -9.84
C ILE A 461 -31.63 19.86 -8.84
N PRO A 462 -32.77 20.51 -9.18
CA PRO A 462 -33.98 20.45 -8.38
C PRO A 462 -34.49 19.01 -8.24
N ILE A 463 -34.80 18.59 -7.01
CA ILE A 463 -35.33 17.24 -6.77
C ILE A 463 -36.85 17.31 -6.71
N THR A 464 -37.50 16.78 -7.73
CA THR A 464 -38.95 16.56 -7.77
C THR A 464 -39.24 15.07 -7.89
N PRO A 465 -40.45 14.59 -7.54
CA PRO A 465 -40.81 13.17 -7.65
C PRO A 465 -40.71 12.60 -9.08
N THR A 466 -40.69 13.47 -10.09
CA THR A 466 -40.58 13.13 -11.51
C THR A 466 -39.18 13.32 -12.07
N THR A 467 -38.22 13.77 -11.24
CA THR A 467 -36.83 13.98 -11.64
C THR A 467 -36.07 12.66 -11.64
N TRP A 468 -35.34 12.39 -12.73
CA TRP A 468 -34.43 11.26 -12.82
C TRP A 468 -33.29 11.54 -13.80
N ILE A 469 -32.20 10.77 -13.68
CA ILE A 469 -31.05 10.85 -14.58
C ILE A 469 -31.01 9.59 -15.43
N GLY A 470 -30.93 9.76 -16.74
CA GLY A 470 -30.90 8.68 -17.72
C GLY A 470 -29.57 8.59 -18.47
N LEU A 471 -29.17 7.36 -18.80
CA LEU A 471 -28.07 7.05 -19.69
C LEU A 471 -28.61 6.49 -21.02
N PHE A 472 -28.10 7.00 -22.14
CA PHE A 472 -28.54 6.68 -23.50
C PHE A 472 -27.32 6.39 -24.39
N ASP A 473 -27.50 5.58 -25.45
CA ASP A 473 -26.48 5.30 -26.48
C ASP A 473 -26.56 6.27 -27.67
N HIS A 474 -27.54 7.16 -27.67
CA HIS A 474 -27.73 8.23 -28.62
C HIS A 474 -28.20 9.48 -27.88
N GLN A 475 -28.07 10.64 -28.51
CA GLN A 475 -28.57 11.89 -27.96
C GLN A 475 -30.11 11.80 -27.84
N PRO A 476 -30.68 11.96 -26.63
CA PRO A 476 -32.12 11.88 -26.46
C PRO A 476 -32.83 13.08 -27.09
N ASP A 477 -33.97 12.86 -27.73
CA ASP A 477 -34.77 13.90 -28.36
C ASP A 477 -35.45 14.79 -27.31
N SER A 478 -35.12 16.08 -27.34
CA SER A 478 -35.65 17.08 -26.41
C SER A 478 -37.14 17.31 -26.51
N ASN A 479 -37.77 16.97 -27.65
CA ASN A 479 -39.21 17.17 -27.89
C ASN A 479 -40.05 15.94 -27.51
N SER A 480 -39.41 14.83 -27.16
CA SER A 480 -40.08 13.58 -26.85
C SER A 480 -40.27 13.40 -25.34
N THR A 481 -41.45 12.92 -24.94
CA THR A 481 -41.66 12.52 -23.54
C THR A 481 -40.95 11.19 -23.26
N LEU A 482 -39.98 11.23 -22.34
CA LEU A 482 -39.13 10.11 -21.97
C LEU A 482 -39.59 9.46 -20.66
N ASP A 483 -39.62 8.12 -20.68
CA ASP A 483 -39.85 7.25 -19.54
C ASP A 483 -38.51 6.61 -19.13
N PRO A 484 -38.20 6.45 -17.83
CA PRO A 484 -37.08 5.65 -17.34
C PRO A 484 -36.81 4.32 -18.07
N ALA A 485 -37.85 3.64 -18.56
CA ALA A 485 -37.71 2.38 -19.31
C ALA A 485 -37.04 2.52 -20.69
N LYS A 486 -37.00 3.73 -21.25
CA LYS A 486 -36.34 4.03 -22.53
C LYS A 486 -34.83 4.26 -22.40
N ALA A 487 -34.33 4.45 -21.18
CA ALA A 487 -32.90 4.62 -20.92
C ALA A 487 -32.20 3.26 -20.80
N ILE A 488 -30.93 3.19 -21.20
CA ILE A 488 -30.06 2.03 -20.97
C ILE A 488 -29.85 1.81 -19.46
N TYR A 489 -29.79 2.93 -18.73
CA TYR A 489 -29.73 2.95 -17.28
C TYR A 489 -30.50 4.18 -16.80
N SER A 490 -31.37 4.02 -15.83
CA SER A 490 -32.09 5.13 -15.20
C SER A 490 -31.83 5.14 -13.69
N PHE A 491 -31.62 6.33 -13.15
CA PHE A 491 -31.43 6.56 -11.73
C PHE A 491 -32.51 7.53 -11.23
N THR A 492 -33.45 7.01 -10.45
CA THR A 492 -34.63 7.75 -9.95
C THR A 492 -34.51 8.12 -8.47
N ASN A 493 -33.59 7.51 -7.71
CA ASN A 493 -33.45 7.75 -6.27
C ASN A 493 -32.48 8.92 -5.96
N LEU A 494 -32.84 10.12 -6.41
CA LEU A 494 -32.06 11.33 -6.15
C LEU A 494 -32.31 11.85 -4.73
N GLU A 495 -31.41 11.52 -3.80
CA GLU A 495 -31.52 11.96 -2.39
C GLU A 495 -31.02 13.39 -2.16
N THR A 496 -30.13 13.88 -3.03
CA THR A 496 -29.48 15.19 -2.90
C THR A 496 -29.40 15.90 -4.25
N SER A 497 -29.38 17.25 -4.23
CA SER A 497 -29.35 18.07 -5.45
C SER A 497 -28.01 18.00 -6.18
N SER A 498 -26.98 17.44 -5.55
CA SER A 498 -25.65 17.22 -6.12
C SER A 498 -25.10 15.89 -5.64
N GLY A 499 -24.58 15.07 -6.54
CA GLY A 499 -24.12 13.75 -6.18
C GLY A 499 -23.46 13.01 -7.33
N LYS A 500 -23.17 11.73 -7.08
CA LYS A 500 -22.66 10.79 -8.06
C LYS A 500 -23.26 9.41 -7.86
N HIS A 501 -23.32 8.63 -8.94
CA HIS A 501 -23.81 7.25 -8.92
C HIS A 501 -23.02 6.36 -9.88
N GLU A 502 -22.51 5.23 -9.39
CA GLU A 502 -21.80 4.23 -10.20
C GLU A 502 -22.82 3.34 -10.94
N THR A 503 -22.69 3.22 -12.26
CA THR A 503 -23.50 2.30 -13.06
C THR A 503 -22.80 0.95 -13.22
N ASN A 504 -23.47 -0.02 -13.85
CA ASN A 504 -22.87 -1.29 -14.30
C ASN A 504 -22.54 -1.29 -15.82
N ILE A 505 -22.55 -0.11 -16.45
CA ILE A 505 -22.34 0.04 -17.89
C ILE A 505 -20.89 0.40 -18.15
N GLN A 506 -20.18 -0.43 -18.93
CA GLN A 506 -18.76 -0.22 -19.20
C GLN A 506 -18.54 0.74 -20.37
N PHE A 507 -17.67 1.74 -20.15
CA PHE A 507 -17.18 2.63 -21.18
C PHE A 507 -16.08 1.95 -22.02
N PRO A 508 -16.25 1.87 -23.35
CA PRO A 508 -15.29 1.19 -24.21
C PRO A 508 -13.95 1.93 -24.28
N VAL A 509 -12.93 1.23 -24.76
CA VAL A 509 -11.64 1.84 -25.14
C VAL A 509 -11.73 2.25 -26.60
N PHE A 510 -11.40 3.51 -26.89
CA PHE A 510 -11.42 4.05 -28.25
C PHE A 510 -10.00 4.06 -28.81
N ARG A 511 -9.87 3.74 -30.11
CA ARG A 511 -8.60 3.79 -30.84
C ARG A 511 -8.63 4.97 -31.79
N PHE A 512 -8.24 6.14 -31.31
CA PHE A 512 -8.26 7.38 -32.10
C PHE A 512 -7.16 7.42 -33.18
N ASN A 513 -6.18 6.52 -33.12
CA ASN A 513 -5.05 6.47 -34.04
C ASN A 513 -5.36 5.85 -35.42
N GLN A 514 -6.60 5.38 -35.66
CA GLN A 514 -6.99 4.67 -36.89
C GLN A 514 -7.76 5.52 -37.91
N GLY A 515 -7.75 6.85 -37.80
CA GLY A 515 -8.47 7.74 -38.71
C GLY A 515 -8.24 9.22 -38.43
N PRO A 516 -8.89 10.12 -39.18
CA PRO A 516 -8.83 11.55 -38.91
C PRO A 516 -9.41 11.85 -37.52
N LEU A 517 -8.74 12.74 -36.78
CA LEU A 517 -9.21 13.18 -35.49
C LEU A 517 -10.50 13.99 -35.65
N THR A 518 -11.51 13.70 -34.84
CA THR A 518 -12.79 14.42 -34.82
C THR A 518 -13.11 14.84 -33.39
N SER A 519 -13.84 15.96 -33.26
CA SER A 519 -14.41 16.40 -31.98
C SER A 519 -15.87 16.01 -31.93
N GLY A 520 -16.33 15.50 -30.79
CA GLY A 520 -17.75 15.15 -30.61
C GLY A 520 -17.98 14.16 -29.49
N CYS A 521 -19.25 13.99 -29.15
CA CYS A 521 -19.66 12.99 -28.18
C CYS A 521 -19.29 11.59 -28.63
N LEU A 522 -18.76 10.80 -27.69
CA LEU A 522 -18.53 9.39 -27.89
C LEU A 522 -19.83 8.61 -27.63
N LYS A 523 -19.71 7.32 -27.33
CA LYS A 523 -20.82 6.34 -27.36
C LYS A 523 -22.03 6.65 -26.46
N TYR A 524 -21.86 7.33 -25.33
CA TYR A 524 -22.92 7.44 -24.32
C TYR A 524 -23.24 8.89 -23.97
N PHE A 525 -24.53 9.13 -23.72
CA PHE A 525 -25.11 10.40 -23.32
C PHE A 525 -25.78 10.25 -21.96
N VAL A 526 -25.63 11.25 -21.11
CA VAL A 526 -26.41 11.41 -19.88
C VAL A 526 -27.42 12.52 -20.07
N ALA A 527 -28.61 12.37 -19.50
CA ALA A 527 -29.60 13.42 -19.48
C ALA A 527 -30.23 13.56 -18.08
N TRP A 528 -30.55 14.79 -17.72
CA TRP A 528 -31.49 15.10 -16.64
C TRP A 528 -32.88 15.24 -17.24
N ILE A 529 -33.82 14.47 -16.72
CA ILE A 529 -35.22 14.48 -17.11
C ILE A 529 -36.06 14.91 -15.91
N GLU A 530 -37.04 15.78 -16.14
CA GLU A 530 -38.06 16.17 -15.17
C GLU A 530 -39.39 16.31 -15.90
N ASP A 531 -40.46 15.73 -15.33
CA ASP A 531 -41.79 15.62 -15.95
C ASP A 531 -41.75 14.99 -17.36
N GLY A 532 -40.84 14.03 -17.55
CA GLY A 532 -40.63 13.35 -18.84
C GLY A 532 -39.94 14.21 -19.92
N GLN A 533 -39.55 15.44 -19.60
CA GLN A 533 -38.88 16.35 -20.54
C GLN A 533 -37.37 16.40 -20.27
N VAL A 534 -36.56 16.35 -21.33
CA VAL A 534 -35.10 16.50 -21.24
C VAL A 534 -34.76 17.95 -20.87
N LYS A 535 -34.22 18.15 -19.68
CA LYS A 535 -33.78 19.49 -19.23
C LYS A 535 -32.36 19.80 -19.68
N GLN A 536 -31.51 18.77 -19.70
CA GLN A 536 -30.11 18.92 -20.11
C GLN A 536 -29.54 17.58 -20.53
N THR A 537 -28.59 17.61 -21.46
CA THR A 537 -27.80 16.46 -21.89
C THR A 537 -26.31 16.74 -21.80
N ASN A 538 -25.51 15.68 -21.67
CA ASN A 538 -24.06 15.74 -21.73
C ASN A 538 -23.49 14.38 -22.17
N CYS A 539 -22.19 14.29 -22.44
CA CYS A 539 -21.51 13.09 -22.88
C CYS A 539 -20.02 13.17 -22.48
N ILE A 540 -19.26 12.09 -22.72
CA ILE A 540 -17.79 12.14 -22.75
C ILE A 540 -17.37 12.36 -24.20
N PRO A 541 -16.80 13.52 -24.58
CA PRO A 541 -16.39 13.77 -25.96
C PRO A 541 -14.89 13.54 -26.20
N SER A 542 -14.51 13.34 -27.47
CA SER A 542 -13.15 13.65 -27.93
C SER A 542 -13.02 15.15 -28.17
N ARG A 543 -11.89 15.75 -27.75
CA ARG A 543 -11.61 17.19 -27.86
C ARG A 543 -10.17 17.45 -28.37
N PRO A 544 -9.78 16.90 -29.53
CA PRO A 544 -8.42 17.09 -30.06
C PRO A 544 -8.12 18.54 -30.46
N PHE A 545 -9.13 19.37 -30.76
CA PHE A 545 -8.94 20.73 -31.30
C PHE A 545 -9.52 21.85 -30.43
N TRP A 546 -9.67 21.64 -29.11
CA TRP A 546 -10.41 22.61 -28.29
C TRP A 546 -9.69 23.96 -28.18
N MET A 547 -8.35 24.01 -28.21
CA MET A 547 -7.64 25.30 -28.18
C MET A 547 -7.87 26.05 -29.49
N ALA A 548 -7.80 25.36 -30.63
CA ALA A 548 -8.10 25.92 -31.94
C ALA A 548 -9.55 26.45 -32.03
N GLN A 549 -10.52 25.66 -31.58
CA GLN A 549 -11.95 26.01 -31.58
C GLN A 549 -12.25 27.26 -30.74
N HIS A 550 -11.46 27.50 -29.70
CA HIS A 550 -11.65 28.63 -28.79
C HIS A 550 -10.58 29.73 -28.95
N LYS A 551 -9.76 29.67 -30.00
CA LYS A 551 -8.62 30.57 -30.22
C LYS A 551 -8.98 32.04 -30.19
N GLN A 552 -10.15 32.42 -30.68
CA GLN A 552 -10.62 33.82 -30.62
C GLN A 552 -10.73 34.35 -29.18
N THR A 553 -11.04 33.50 -28.22
CA THR A 553 -11.22 33.87 -26.81
C THR A 553 -9.96 33.68 -25.98
N ILE A 554 -9.16 32.67 -26.29
CA ILE A 554 -8.00 32.26 -25.46
C ILE A 554 -6.65 32.59 -26.10
N GLY A 555 -6.61 32.89 -27.40
CA GLY A 555 -5.39 33.09 -28.20
C GLY A 555 -4.49 34.21 -27.67
N SER A 556 -5.11 35.33 -27.28
CA SER A 556 -4.41 36.49 -26.72
C SER A 556 -3.98 36.33 -25.26
N LYS A 557 -4.40 35.25 -24.58
CA LYS A 557 -4.09 35.01 -23.17
C LYS A 557 -2.69 34.37 -23.03
N PRO A 558 -1.87 34.81 -22.06
CA PRO A 558 -0.64 34.11 -21.68
C PRO A 558 -0.90 32.68 -21.25
N LEU A 559 -0.01 31.75 -21.58
CA LEU A 559 -0.14 30.34 -21.17
C LEU A 559 -0.21 30.17 -19.65
N SER A 560 0.52 30.99 -18.89
CA SER A 560 0.49 31.01 -17.42
C SER A 560 -0.85 31.47 -16.82
N SER A 561 -1.74 32.06 -17.62
CA SER A 561 -3.06 32.52 -17.20
C SER A 561 -4.20 31.57 -17.56
N LEU A 562 -3.92 30.56 -18.39
CA LEU A 562 -4.87 29.54 -18.79
C LEU A 562 -4.92 28.43 -17.74
N MET A 563 -6.09 27.86 -17.54
CA MET A 563 -6.25 26.58 -16.85
C MET A 563 -6.05 25.44 -17.85
N LEU A 564 -5.05 24.60 -17.64
CA LEU A 564 -4.69 23.48 -18.51
C LEU A 564 -4.99 22.15 -17.78
N PRO A 565 -5.81 21.26 -18.38
CA PRO A 565 -5.98 19.92 -17.86
C PRO A 565 -4.73 19.08 -18.13
N GLY A 566 -4.33 18.26 -17.16
CA GLY A 566 -3.16 17.41 -17.28
C GLY A 566 -3.28 16.08 -16.55
N THR A 567 -2.28 15.24 -16.76
CA THR A 567 -2.17 13.92 -16.15
C THR A 567 -0.88 13.80 -15.34
N HIS A 568 -0.97 13.18 -14.16
CA HIS A 568 0.19 12.82 -13.36
C HIS A 568 0.77 11.50 -13.87
N ASN A 569 2.11 11.40 -13.93
CA ASN A 569 2.82 10.22 -14.46
C ASN A 569 2.19 9.69 -15.77
N SER A 570 2.01 10.57 -16.76
CA SER A 570 1.20 10.35 -17.95
C SER A 570 1.59 9.11 -18.75
N GLY A 571 2.89 8.76 -18.76
CA GLY A 571 3.41 7.57 -19.43
C GLY A 571 3.14 6.26 -18.68
N SER A 572 2.64 6.32 -17.44
CA SER A 572 2.35 5.14 -16.62
C SER A 572 0.93 4.62 -16.84
N TYR A 573 0.74 3.92 -17.95
CA TYR A 573 -0.55 3.39 -18.39
C TYR A 573 -0.48 1.92 -18.83
N SER A 574 -1.64 1.27 -18.88
CA SER A 574 -1.79 -0.08 -19.45
C SER A 574 -3.09 -0.17 -20.24
N VAL A 575 -3.01 -0.62 -21.48
CA VAL A 575 -4.19 -0.89 -22.31
C VAL A 575 -4.68 -2.30 -22.04
N GLY A 576 -5.55 -2.46 -21.03
CA GLY A 576 -6.16 -3.74 -20.65
C GLY A 576 -5.75 -4.25 -19.26
N TYR A 577 -6.53 -5.19 -18.73
CA TYR A 577 -6.34 -5.73 -17.37
C TYR A 577 -5.73 -7.14 -17.39
N GLU A 578 -4.52 -7.27 -16.87
CA GLU A 578 -3.82 -8.55 -16.86
C GLU A 578 -4.30 -9.52 -15.77
N THR A 579 -4.29 -10.81 -16.10
CA THR A 579 -4.89 -11.86 -15.27
C THR A 579 -3.93 -12.45 -14.23
N GLY A 580 -2.66 -12.04 -14.20
CA GLY A 580 -1.63 -12.50 -13.26
C GLY A 580 -1.69 -11.79 -11.89
N LEU A 581 -1.58 -12.55 -10.78
CA LEU A 581 -1.64 -11.97 -9.42
C LEU A 581 -0.51 -10.96 -9.14
N LEU A 582 0.69 -11.20 -9.67
CA LEU A 582 1.84 -10.31 -9.48
C LEU A 582 1.66 -9.03 -10.30
N ASN A 583 1.30 -9.17 -11.57
CA ASN A 583 1.05 -8.03 -12.46
C ASN A 583 -0.09 -7.17 -11.92
N ARG A 584 -1.10 -7.75 -11.26
CA ARG A 584 -2.11 -6.95 -10.53
C ARG A 584 -1.55 -6.13 -9.37
N LEU A 585 -0.64 -6.68 -8.58
CA LEU A 585 -0.05 -5.94 -7.45
C LEU A 585 0.88 -4.83 -7.95
N LEU A 586 1.63 -5.11 -9.02
CA LEU A 586 2.51 -4.14 -9.67
C LEU A 586 1.70 -3.05 -10.37
N ASN A 587 0.67 -3.40 -11.13
CA ASN A 587 -0.22 -2.44 -11.79
C ASN A 587 -0.98 -1.59 -10.78
N ALA A 588 -1.39 -2.17 -9.65
CA ALA A 588 -2.00 -1.42 -8.56
C ALA A 588 -1.05 -0.39 -7.92
N TYR A 589 0.27 -0.57 -8.05
CA TYR A 589 1.29 0.36 -7.54
C TYR A 589 1.74 1.39 -8.57
N SER A 590 1.85 0.96 -9.82
CA SER A 590 2.62 1.69 -10.83
C SER A 590 1.75 2.47 -11.79
N LEU A 591 0.56 1.98 -12.16
CA LEU A 591 -0.26 2.62 -13.18
C LEU A 591 -1.01 3.83 -12.61
N CYS A 592 -0.93 4.94 -13.35
CA CYS A 592 -1.61 6.19 -13.05
C CYS A 592 -2.70 6.52 -14.07
N GLN A 593 -2.65 5.98 -15.29
CA GLN A 593 -3.60 6.29 -16.36
C GLN A 593 -4.20 5.03 -17.01
N ASP A 594 -5.41 5.17 -17.52
CA ASP A 594 -6.14 4.12 -18.27
C ASP A 594 -5.99 4.22 -19.79
N GLU A 595 -5.53 5.37 -20.26
CA GLU A 595 -5.38 5.68 -21.69
C GLU A 595 -3.89 5.88 -21.99
N ASP A 596 -3.51 5.54 -23.22
CA ASP A 596 -2.18 5.91 -23.72
C ASP A 596 -2.05 7.44 -23.89
N VAL A 597 -0.84 7.92 -24.10
CA VAL A 597 -0.56 9.37 -24.12
C VAL A 597 -1.24 10.05 -25.30
N PHE A 598 -1.35 9.36 -26.45
CA PHE A 598 -2.09 9.88 -27.60
C PHE A 598 -3.57 10.12 -27.26
N ASN A 599 -4.24 9.11 -26.68
CA ASN A 599 -5.63 9.23 -26.26
C ASN A 599 -5.81 10.29 -25.18
N GLN A 600 -4.90 10.39 -24.20
CA GLN A 600 -4.93 11.46 -23.18
C GLN A 600 -5.01 12.86 -23.82
N LEU A 601 -4.23 13.10 -24.89
CA LEU A 601 -4.25 14.36 -25.65
C LEU A 601 -5.53 14.52 -26.48
N VAL A 602 -6.01 13.46 -27.13
CA VAL A 602 -7.27 13.48 -27.91
C VAL A 602 -8.48 13.78 -27.04
N TYR A 603 -8.51 13.30 -25.79
CA TYR A 603 -9.56 13.65 -24.84
C TYR A 603 -9.51 15.12 -24.39
N GLY A 604 -8.35 15.77 -24.46
CA GLY A 604 -8.22 17.22 -24.22
C GLY A 604 -7.12 17.63 -23.24
N ASN A 605 -6.34 16.70 -22.67
CA ASN A 605 -5.22 17.06 -21.79
C ASN A 605 -4.12 17.82 -22.57
N ARG A 606 -3.47 18.79 -21.94
CA ARG A 606 -2.42 19.63 -22.54
C ARG A 606 -1.16 19.76 -21.68
N TYR A 607 -1.12 19.06 -20.55
CA TYR A 607 0.06 18.92 -19.70
C TYR A 607 0.33 17.44 -19.40
N LEU A 608 1.56 17.00 -19.63
CA LEU A 608 2.02 15.63 -19.41
C LEU A 608 3.20 15.62 -18.44
N ASP A 609 3.01 15.07 -17.25
CA ASP A 609 4.08 14.83 -16.28
C ASP A 609 4.71 13.45 -16.53
N ILE A 610 6.00 13.42 -16.89
CA ILE A 610 6.73 12.20 -17.20
C ILE A 610 7.91 12.01 -16.26
N ARG A 611 8.04 10.78 -15.73
CA ARG A 611 9.21 10.32 -15.00
C ARG A 611 9.98 9.32 -15.82
N ILE A 612 11.30 9.48 -15.84
CA ILE A 612 12.18 8.74 -16.76
C ILE A 612 13.27 8.01 -15.98
N MET A 613 13.51 6.75 -16.32
CA MET A 613 14.64 5.99 -15.83
C MET A 613 15.53 5.50 -16.96
N TYR A 614 16.81 5.31 -16.65
CA TYR A 614 17.79 4.75 -17.59
C TYR A 614 18.13 3.31 -17.19
N ASP A 615 17.90 2.36 -18.11
CA ASP A 615 18.29 0.95 -17.95
C ASP A 615 18.65 0.31 -19.32
N PRO A 616 19.94 0.19 -19.65
CA PRO A 616 20.40 -0.25 -20.98
C PRO A 616 20.26 -1.76 -21.20
N LYS A 617 19.81 -2.53 -20.20
CA LYS A 617 19.78 -4.01 -20.26
C LYS A 617 18.68 -4.58 -21.16
N HIS A 618 17.75 -3.74 -21.63
CA HIS A 618 16.51 -4.17 -22.28
C HIS A 618 16.38 -3.69 -23.74
N GLY A 619 17.49 -3.37 -24.42
CA GLY A 619 17.51 -3.02 -25.84
C GLY A 619 17.13 -1.57 -26.19
N GLU A 620 16.53 -0.84 -25.24
CA GLU A 620 16.33 0.62 -25.27
C GLU A 620 16.85 1.21 -23.95
N ASP A 621 17.38 2.43 -24.02
CA ASP A 621 18.08 3.05 -22.90
C ASP A 621 17.16 3.78 -21.91
N PHE A 622 16.04 4.34 -22.40
CA PHE A 622 15.16 5.23 -21.62
C PHE A 622 13.75 4.68 -21.48
N TRP A 623 13.33 4.50 -20.23
CA TRP A 623 12.06 3.88 -19.85
C TRP A 623 11.21 4.84 -19.04
N ILE A 624 9.89 4.70 -19.18
CA ILE A 624 8.95 5.37 -18.29
C ILE A 624 9.01 4.72 -16.92
N ALA A 625 8.90 5.51 -15.86
CA ALA A 625 8.93 5.01 -14.48
C ALA A 625 7.77 5.55 -13.64
N HIS A 626 7.39 4.77 -12.63
CA HIS A 626 6.66 5.26 -11.47
C HIS A 626 7.54 5.06 -10.23
N ASP A 627 8.14 6.14 -9.73
CA ASP A 627 9.23 6.11 -8.74
C ASP A 627 10.36 5.16 -9.19
N PHE A 628 10.71 4.16 -8.40
CA PHE A 628 11.81 3.24 -8.69
C PHE A 628 11.41 2.05 -9.59
N TYR A 629 10.17 2.05 -10.11
CA TYR A 629 9.64 0.93 -10.88
C TYR A 629 9.49 1.28 -12.37
N PRO A 630 10.12 0.53 -13.29
CA PRO A 630 9.94 0.71 -14.73
C PRO A 630 8.53 0.30 -15.14
N ILE A 631 7.90 1.12 -15.96
CA ILE A 631 6.73 0.75 -16.75
C ILE A 631 7.24 0.07 -18.02
N ASP A 632 6.49 -0.91 -18.52
CA ASP A 632 6.77 -1.58 -19.80
C ASP A 632 6.43 -0.65 -20.99
N LYS A 633 7.00 0.56 -20.98
CA LYS A 633 6.86 1.61 -21.97
C LYS A 633 8.16 2.39 -22.06
N THR A 634 8.63 2.62 -23.27
CA THR A 634 9.85 3.39 -23.50
C THR A 634 9.54 4.87 -23.65
N VAL A 635 10.51 5.74 -23.40
CA VAL A 635 10.36 7.17 -23.69
C VAL A 635 10.14 7.40 -25.19
N ARG A 636 10.80 6.60 -26.05
CA ARG A 636 10.59 6.63 -27.51
C ARG A 636 9.13 6.42 -27.88
N GLU A 637 8.47 5.39 -27.33
CA GLU A 637 7.06 5.10 -27.59
C GLU A 637 6.13 6.27 -27.20
N VAL A 638 6.39 6.89 -26.05
CA VAL A 638 5.62 8.06 -25.58
C VAL A 638 5.85 9.26 -26.48
N LEU A 639 7.09 9.53 -26.87
CA LEU A 639 7.42 10.64 -27.78
C LEU A 639 6.79 10.46 -29.16
N LEU A 640 6.73 9.23 -29.69
CA LEU A 640 6.05 8.93 -30.96
C LEU A 640 4.55 9.21 -30.89
N GLN A 641 3.89 8.89 -29.77
CA GLN A 641 2.47 9.23 -29.55
C GLN A 641 2.25 10.74 -29.48
N ILE A 642 3.13 11.47 -28.80
CA ILE A 642 3.07 12.94 -28.76
C ILE A 642 3.28 13.49 -30.17
N LYS A 643 4.30 13.03 -30.88
CA LYS A 643 4.56 13.42 -32.28
C LYS A 643 3.33 13.22 -33.14
N GLN A 644 2.70 12.05 -33.06
CA GLN A 644 1.50 11.75 -33.83
C GLN A 644 0.38 12.77 -33.57
N PHE A 645 0.16 13.16 -32.31
CA PHE A 645 -0.83 14.19 -31.98
C PHE A 645 -0.43 15.57 -32.52
N MET A 646 0.84 15.95 -32.39
CA MET A 646 1.35 17.24 -32.89
C MET A 646 1.31 17.32 -34.43
N ASP A 647 1.57 16.22 -35.14
CA ASP A 647 1.45 16.14 -36.61
C ASP A 647 -0.02 16.18 -37.06
N SER A 648 -0.95 15.70 -36.21
CA SER A 648 -2.40 15.65 -36.51
C SER A 648 -3.16 16.93 -36.14
N THR A 649 -2.50 17.90 -35.51
CA THR A 649 -3.10 19.15 -35.05
C THR A 649 -2.24 20.34 -35.50
N SER A 650 -2.82 21.54 -35.62
CA SER A 650 -2.08 22.73 -36.09
C SER A 650 -2.02 23.88 -35.08
N GLU A 651 -2.91 23.91 -34.10
CA GLU A 651 -3.03 25.04 -33.15
C GLU A 651 -3.06 24.61 -31.68
N GLU A 652 -2.79 23.33 -31.40
CA GLU A 652 -2.75 22.81 -30.03
C GLU A 652 -1.33 22.93 -29.46
N VAL A 653 -1.24 23.46 -28.24
CA VAL A 653 0.01 23.59 -27.48
C VAL A 653 0.03 22.57 -26.36
N VAL A 654 1.13 21.82 -26.25
CA VAL A 654 1.31 20.76 -25.25
C VAL A 654 2.55 21.06 -24.41
N ILE A 655 2.43 20.89 -23.09
CA ILE A 655 3.56 20.92 -22.17
C ILE A 655 3.94 19.48 -21.82
N LEU A 656 5.17 19.10 -22.17
CA LEU A 656 5.81 17.86 -21.78
C LEU A 656 6.82 18.17 -20.66
N ASP A 657 6.53 17.73 -19.44
CA ASP A 657 7.36 18.01 -18.27
C ASP A 657 8.16 16.76 -17.85
N PHE A 658 9.47 16.77 -18.10
CA PHE A 658 10.40 15.76 -17.58
C PHE A 658 10.78 16.14 -16.15
N HIS A 659 9.88 15.79 -15.24
CA HIS A 659 9.92 16.30 -13.88
C HIS A 659 10.93 15.57 -12.97
N ARG A 660 11.05 14.24 -13.11
CA ARG A 660 11.94 13.44 -12.23
C ARG A 660 12.67 12.32 -12.96
N PHE A 661 13.87 12.03 -12.45
CA PHE A 661 14.79 11.01 -12.97
C PHE A 661 15.17 9.98 -11.87
N PRO A 662 14.23 9.14 -11.43
CA PRO A 662 14.39 8.33 -10.22
C PRO A 662 15.52 7.30 -10.22
N LEU A 663 15.94 6.80 -11.39
CA LEU A 663 16.99 5.78 -11.47
C LEU A 663 17.82 5.92 -12.74
N GLY A 664 19.14 5.74 -12.59
CA GLY A 664 20.05 5.68 -13.72
C GLY A 664 20.51 7.03 -14.25
N PHE A 665 20.10 8.16 -13.68
CA PHE A 665 20.62 9.50 -14.07
C PHE A 665 21.67 10.05 -13.11
N GLU A 666 22.06 9.28 -12.10
CA GLU A 666 23.11 9.63 -11.14
C GLU A 666 24.25 8.59 -11.16
N SER A 667 25.47 9.04 -10.88
CA SER A 667 26.66 8.21 -10.70
C SER A 667 27.49 8.75 -9.53
N LYS A 668 27.75 7.93 -8.51
CA LYS A 668 28.48 8.34 -7.28
C LYS A 668 27.90 9.61 -6.60
N GLY A 669 26.57 9.77 -6.63
CA GLY A 669 25.89 10.93 -6.05
C GLY A 669 26.01 12.23 -6.86
N GLN A 670 26.55 12.17 -8.09
CA GLN A 670 26.59 13.28 -9.03
C GLN A 670 25.67 13.01 -10.21
N ILE A 671 25.07 14.08 -10.76
CA ILE A 671 24.21 14.01 -11.94
C ILE A 671 25.04 13.59 -13.16
N ASN A 672 24.55 12.59 -13.88
CA ASN A 672 25.20 12.08 -15.09
C ASN A 672 24.74 12.89 -16.30
N MET A 673 25.49 13.94 -16.65
CA MET A 673 25.12 14.83 -17.73
C MET A 673 25.10 14.16 -19.12
N THR A 674 25.92 13.13 -19.33
CA THR A 674 25.93 12.38 -20.59
C THR A 674 24.56 11.76 -20.85
N ARG A 675 23.95 11.12 -19.85
CA ARG A 675 22.64 10.49 -20.00
C ARG A 675 21.51 11.49 -20.22
N HIS A 676 21.59 12.67 -19.61
CA HIS A 676 20.66 13.75 -19.92
C HIS A 676 20.83 14.24 -21.36
N ASN A 677 22.06 14.38 -21.86
CA ASN A 677 22.30 14.74 -23.26
C ASN A 677 21.79 13.66 -24.22
N ASP A 678 22.03 12.38 -23.95
CA ASP A 678 21.55 11.27 -24.76
C ASP A 678 20.02 11.22 -24.82
N LEU A 679 19.35 11.47 -23.68
CA LEU A 679 17.90 11.61 -23.62
C LEU A 679 17.43 12.76 -24.51
N LEU A 680 18.07 13.93 -24.44
CA LEU A 680 17.67 15.07 -25.25
C LEU A 680 17.93 14.86 -26.74
N ASN A 681 18.99 14.14 -27.12
CA ASN A 681 19.23 13.75 -28.50
C ASN A 681 18.08 12.85 -29.01
N LEU A 682 17.58 11.93 -28.17
CA LEU A 682 16.39 11.14 -28.50
C LEU A 682 15.15 12.04 -28.68
N VAL A 683 14.93 13.02 -27.79
CA VAL A 683 13.80 13.96 -27.91
C VAL A 683 13.91 14.77 -29.21
N GLU A 684 15.05 15.37 -29.49
CA GLU A 684 15.31 16.13 -30.73
C GLU A 684 15.06 15.27 -31.98
N SER A 685 15.50 14.01 -31.97
CA SER A 685 15.33 13.10 -33.11
C SER A 685 13.88 12.76 -33.45
N ILE A 686 12.95 12.86 -32.48
CA ILE A 686 11.55 12.47 -32.67
C ILE A 686 10.64 13.70 -32.77
N VAL A 687 10.72 14.62 -31.81
CA VAL A 687 9.80 15.77 -31.70
C VAL A 687 10.49 17.12 -31.94
N GLY A 688 11.75 17.14 -32.39
CA GLY A 688 12.55 18.35 -32.56
C GLY A 688 11.85 19.46 -33.35
N ASP A 689 11.18 19.11 -34.45
CA ASP A 689 10.47 20.06 -35.32
C ASP A 689 9.30 20.77 -34.62
N HIS A 690 8.81 20.22 -33.51
CA HIS A 690 7.71 20.77 -32.72
C HIS A 690 8.18 21.56 -31.49
N LEU A 691 9.46 21.51 -31.11
CA LEU A 691 9.97 22.07 -29.85
C LEU A 691 10.00 23.61 -29.85
N THR A 692 9.23 24.22 -28.95
CA THR A 692 9.18 25.68 -28.78
C THR A 692 10.53 26.22 -28.28
N GLU A 693 10.99 27.35 -28.82
CA GLU A 693 12.24 27.98 -28.36
C GLU A 693 12.06 28.72 -27.01
N ASN A 694 13.01 28.51 -26.11
CA ASN A 694 13.12 29.22 -24.83
C ASN A 694 13.95 30.50 -25.00
N THR A 695 13.28 31.62 -25.23
CA THR A 695 13.87 32.98 -25.21
C THR A 695 14.04 33.59 -23.79
N GLY A 696 14.05 32.81 -22.71
CA GLY A 696 14.22 33.27 -21.31
C GLY A 696 12.98 33.22 -20.39
N ALA A 697 13.04 33.93 -19.26
CA ALA A 697 12.05 33.85 -18.16
C ALA A 697 10.61 34.26 -18.55
N SER A 698 10.41 34.92 -19.69
CA SER A 698 9.11 35.37 -20.18
C SER A 698 8.35 34.32 -21.02
N ASN A 699 8.88 33.12 -21.28
CA ASN A 699 8.23 32.22 -22.26
C ASN A 699 6.88 31.67 -21.82
N TYR A 700 6.69 31.35 -20.54
CA TYR A 700 5.35 30.97 -20.06
C TYR A 700 4.37 32.15 -20.02
N GLN A 701 4.87 33.39 -20.15
CA GLN A 701 4.06 34.59 -20.32
C GLN A 701 3.74 34.89 -21.80
N LYS A 702 4.30 34.13 -22.76
CA LYS A 702 3.88 34.23 -24.16
C LYS A 702 2.41 33.84 -24.29
N THR A 703 1.73 34.56 -25.17
CA THR A 703 0.34 34.26 -25.51
C THR A 703 0.25 32.97 -26.31
N LEU A 704 -0.91 32.32 -26.27
CA LEU A 704 -1.17 31.12 -27.05
C LEU A 704 -0.94 31.38 -28.55
N ASP A 705 -1.44 32.50 -29.08
CA ASP A 705 -1.27 32.88 -30.49
C ASP A 705 0.20 33.05 -30.86
N SER A 706 0.99 33.66 -29.98
CA SER A 706 2.43 33.84 -30.21
C SER A 706 3.13 32.50 -30.36
N ILE A 707 2.81 31.51 -29.51
CA ILE A 707 3.40 30.17 -29.59
C ILE A 707 2.92 29.45 -30.87
N VAL A 708 1.61 29.42 -31.12
CA VAL A 708 1.02 28.76 -32.28
C VAL A 708 1.58 29.31 -33.59
N SER A 709 1.81 30.63 -33.68
CA SER A 709 2.34 31.28 -34.89
C SER A 709 3.74 30.80 -35.30
N THR A 710 4.52 30.24 -34.37
CA THR A 710 5.86 29.71 -34.67
C THR A 710 5.84 28.35 -35.37
N GLY A 711 4.70 27.66 -35.36
CA GLY A 711 4.61 26.24 -35.76
C GLY A 711 5.25 25.26 -34.77
N ARG A 712 6.04 25.73 -33.79
CA ARG A 712 6.68 24.91 -32.77
C ARG A 712 5.91 24.99 -31.45
N ARG A 713 5.04 24.00 -31.22
CA ARG A 713 3.97 24.05 -30.20
C ARG A 713 4.16 23.08 -29.02
N LEU A 714 5.29 22.38 -28.94
CA LEU A 714 5.62 21.48 -27.85
C LEU A 714 6.62 22.15 -26.90
N ILE A 715 6.19 22.44 -25.67
CA ILE A 715 7.04 23.00 -24.63
C ILE A 715 7.64 21.86 -23.82
N LEU A 716 8.97 21.79 -23.75
CA LEU A 716 9.69 20.77 -22.99
C LEU A 716 10.25 21.33 -21.69
N GLY A 717 9.60 21.01 -20.57
CA GLY A 717 10.11 21.25 -19.22
C GLY A 717 11.13 20.18 -18.83
N HIS A 718 12.24 20.57 -18.20
CA HIS A 718 13.27 19.63 -17.75
C HIS A 718 13.86 20.05 -16.40
N ALA A 719 13.92 19.12 -15.44
CA ALA A 719 14.36 19.43 -14.07
C ALA A 719 15.78 20.04 -14.01
N GLU A 720 16.71 19.53 -14.84
CA GLU A 720 18.09 20.02 -14.91
C GLU A 720 18.32 21.12 -15.97
N TYR A 721 17.30 21.88 -16.38
CA TYR A 721 17.41 22.83 -17.51
C TYR A 721 18.59 23.82 -17.39
N LEU A 722 18.89 24.33 -16.19
CA LEU A 722 20.00 25.29 -15.97
C LEU A 722 21.37 24.72 -16.35
N ARG A 723 21.52 23.40 -16.27
CA ARG A 723 22.78 22.69 -16.57
C ARG A 723 22.85 22.22 -18.01
N MET A 724 21.73 22.30 -18.75
CA MET A 724 21.59 21.83 -20.11
C MET A 724 21.59 23.03 -21.06
N SER A 725 22.63 23.15 -21.90
CA SER A 725 22.77 24.25 -22.86
C SER A 725 21.95 24.02 -24.15
N ARG A 726 20.64 23.81 -24.02
CA ARG A 726 19.73 23.62 -25.18
C ARG A 726 18.71 24.77 -25.25
N PRO A 727 18.56 25.44 -26.42
CA PRO A 727 17.78 26.67 -26.55
C PRO A 727 16.26 26.48 -26.45
N TYR A 728 15.76 25.24 -26.45
CA TYR A 728 14.33 24.91 -26.37
C TYR A 728 13.90 24.36 -24.98
N LEU A 729 14.83 24.23 -24.02
CA LEU A 729 14.51 23.67 -22.71
C LEU A 729 13.93 24.71 -21.77
N PHE A 730 12.78 24.41 -21.20
CA PHE A 730 12.11 25.23 -20.20
C PHE A 730 12.41 24.70 -18.80
N PRO A 731 12.33 25.54 -17.75
CA PRO A 731 12.31 25.04 -16.38
C PRO A 731 11.15 24.06 -16.21
N ALA A 732 11.38 22.96 -15.50
CA ALA A 732 10.32 22.04 -15.14
C ALA A 732 9.19 22.77 -14.40
N VAL A 733 7.95 22.37 -14.67
CA VAL A 733 6.78 23.01 -14.06
C VAL A 733 6.78 22.76 -12.56
N LYS A 734 6.49 23.80 -11.77
CA LYS A 734 6.45 23.67 -10.31
C LYS A 734 5.27 22.77 -9.90
N GLN A 735 5.55 21.58 -9.40
CA GLN A 735 4.53 20.68 -8.87
C GLN A 735 4.14 21.05 -7.43
N LEU A 736 2.85 21.33 -7.22
CA LEU A 736 2.24 21.54 -5.90
C LEU A 736 1.73 20.19 -5.40
N TRP A 737 2.63 19.42 -4.79
CA TRP A 737 2.37 18.04 -4.39
C TRP A 737 2.23 17.88 -2.88
N ALA A 738 1.03 17.50 -2.43
CA ALA A 738 0.71 17.32 -1.01
C ALA A 738 1.34 16.07 -0.40
N ASN A 739 1.68 15.07 -1.21
CA ASN A 739 2.27 13.79 -0.80
C ASN A 739 1.52 13.14 0.39
N THR A 740 0.20 12.97 0.26
CA THR A 740 -0.68 12.50 1.33
C THR A 740 -1.71 11.49 0.83
N ASP A 741 -2.10 10.55 1.70
CA ASP A 741 -3.21 9.63 1.47
C ASP A 741 -4.56 10.14 2.04
N SER A 742 -4.59 11.38 2.54
CA SER A 742 -5.76 12.00 3.15
C SER A 742 -6.37 13.10 2.27
N ILE A 743 -7.65 12.94 1.95
CA ILE A 743 -8.46 13.92 1.19
C ILE A 743 -8.44 15.30 1.86
N THR A 744 -8.57 15.36 3.19
CA THR A 744 -8.62 16.64 3.92
C THR A 744 -7.27 17.34 3.91
N GLN A 745 -6.17 16.58 3.98
CA GLN A 745 -4.82 17.15 3.89
C GLN A 745 -4.51 17.64 2.47
N LEU A 746 -4.93 16.90 1.43
CA LEU A 746 -4.80 17.32 0.04
C LEU A 746 -5.55 18.64 -0.20
N SER A 747 -6.83 18.69 0.18
CA SER A 747 -7.65 19.89 0.04
C SER A 747 -7.06 21.09 0.79
N SER A 748 -6.65 20.90 2.04
CA SER A 748 -6.01 21.95 2.85
C SER A 748 -4.68 22.43 2.27
N TYR A 749 -3.88 21.53 1.70
CA TYR A 749 -2.64 21.87 1.04
C TYR A 749 -2.88 22.69 -0.24
N LEU A 750 -3.78 22.23 -1.12
CA LEU A 750 -4.10 22.94 -2.36
C LEU A 750 -4.68 24.32 -2.07
N ASN A 751 -5.59 24.44 -1.10
CA ASN A 751 -6.19 25.72 -0.73
C ASN A 751 -5.15 26.78 -0.30
N ARG A 752 -4.05 26.34 0.34
CA ARG A 752 -2.96 27.25 0.76
C ARG A 752 -1.97 27.57 -0.34
N THR A 753 -1.80 26.67 -1.32
CA THR A 753 -0.67 26.72 -2.26
C THR A 753 -1.05 27.15 -3.67
N ILE A 754 -2.26 26.82 -4.13
CA ILE A 754 -2.63 26.93 -5.55
C ILE A 754 -2.58 28.35 -6.09
N CYS A 755 -3.00 29.35 -5.29
CA CYS A 755 -2.96 30.76 -5.68
C CYS A 755 -1.66 31.48 -5.28
N SER A 756 -0.71 30.79 -4.63
CA SER A 756 0.53 31.40 -4.13
C SER A 756 1.68 31.39 -5.15
N SER A 757 1.50 30.75 -6.30
CA SER A 757 2.55 30.63 -7.31
C SER A 757 2.62 31.86 -8.22
N SER A 758 3.82 32.43 -8.36
CA SER A 758 4.10 33.56 -9.26
C SER A 758 4.36 33.13 -10.72
N GLY A 759 4.30 31.83 -11.02
CA GLY A 759 4.54 31.24 -12.34
C GLY A 759 3.75 29.95 -12.55
N PRO A 760 3.91 29.27 -13.70
CA PRO A 760 3.15 28.07 -14.02
C PRO A 760 3.39 26.98 -12.97
N SER A 761 2.30 26.45 -12.44
CA SER A 761 2.33 25.42 -11.42
C SER A 761 1.26 24.39 -11.66
N ALA A 762 1.65 23.13 -11.51
CA ALA A 762 0.77 21.98 -11.59
C ALA A 762 0.26 21.63 -10.20
N ALA A 763 -1.04 21.82 -9.97
CA ALA A 763 -1.73 21.23 -8.85
C ALA A 763 -1.78 19.72 -9.06
N MET A 764 -1.00 18.99 -8.25
CA MET A 764 -0.97 17.54 -8.25
C MET A 764 -2.14 17.05 -7.40
N ALA A 765 -3.29 16.88 -8.04
CA ALA A 765 -4.59 16.66 -7.42
C ALA A 765 -4.89 15.15 -7.19
N GLU A 766 -3.84 14.36 -6.99
CA GLU A 766 -3.90 12.94 -6.64
C GLU A 766 -3.50 12.66 -5.18
N LEU A 767 -3.95 11.53 -4.64
CA LEU A 767 -3.54 11.03 -3.33
C LEU A 767 -2.35 10.08 -3.47
N THR A 768 -1.36 10.22 -2.60
CA THR A 768 -0.16 9.38 -2.58
C THR A 768 -0.25 8.34 -1.45
N PRO A 769 -0.11 7.04 -1.73
CA PRO A 769 -0.17 6.02 -0.70
C PRO A 769 0.99 6.13 0.29
N ASN A 770 0.69 6.06 1.59
CA ASN A 770 1.75 5.86 2.59
C ASN A 770 2.44 4.50 2.35
N ALA A 771 3.79 4.48 2.33
CA ALA A 771 4.62 3.30 2.09
C ALA A 771 4.24 2.08 2.97
N VAL A 772 3.78 2.32 4.20
CA VAL A 772 3.35 1.27 5.15
C VAL A 772 1.96 0.72 4.79
N LYS A 773 1.09 1.53 4.19
CA LYS A 773 -0.33 1.22 3.95
C LYS A 773 -0.66 0.92 2.49
N PHE A 774 0.29 1.04 1.57
CA PHE A 774 0.11 0.75 0.14
C PHE A 774 -0.58 -0.60 -0.14
N LEU A 775 -0.22 -1.65 0.62
CA LEU A 775 -0.83 -2.99 0.51
C LEU A 775 -2.26 -3.11 1.06
N THR A 776 -2.76 -2.11 1.79
CA THR A 776 -4.10 -2.10 2.42
C THR A 776 -5.14 -1.34 1.61
N TYR A 777 -4.72 -0.36 0.80
CA TYR A 777 -5.65 0.50 0.08
C TYR A 777 -6.30 -0.15 -1.14
N GLY A 778 -5.64 -1.11 -1.79
CA GLY A 778 -6.13 -1.74 -3.02
C GLY A 778 -5.59 -1.10 -4.31
N GLY A 779 -4.59 -0.21 -4.20
CA GLY A 779 -3.86 0.41 -5.32
C GLY A 779 -4.22 1.87 -5.59
N LEU A 780 -3.46 2.51 -6.48
CA LEU A 780 -3.64 3.91 -6.91
C LEU A 780 -5.06 4.17 -7.44
N ARG A 781 -5.64 3.21 -8.16
CA ARG A 781 -7.04 3.24 -8.64
C ARG A 781 -8.07 3.56 -7.56
N LYS A 782 -7.93 2.96 -6.37
CA LYS A 782 -8.89 3.18 -5.28
C LYS A 782 -8.69 4.54 -4.62
N LEU A 783 -7.45 5.03 -4.58
CA LEU A 783 -7.17 6.39 -4.12
C LEU A 783 -7.76 7.42 -5.10
N ALA A 784 -7.52 7.26 -6.40
CA ALA A 784 -8.14 8.07 -7.45
C ALA A 784 -9.67 8.06 -7.38
N GLN A 785 -10.29 6.87 -7.24
CA GLN A 785 -11.74 6.73 -7.09
C GLN A 785 -12.32 7.53 -5.90
N SER A 786 -11.56 7.64 -4.81
CA SER A 786 -12.01 8.36 -3.61
C SER A 786 -11.94 9.88 -3.74
N VAL A 787 -11.11 10.41 -4.64
CA VAL A 787 -10.80 11.84 -4.70
C VAL A 787 -11.27 12.52 -6.00
N ASN A 788 -11.37 11.81 -7.12
CA ASN A 788 -11.64 12.40 -8.44
C ASN A 788 -12.97 13.19 -8.53
N TYR A 789 -14.03 12.71 -7.87
CA TYR A 789 -15.28 13.46 -7.76
C TYR A 789 -15.12 14.78 -6.99
N LEU A 790 -14.35 14.76 -5.89
CA LEU A 790 -14.10 15.94 -5.07
C LEU A 790 -13.19 16.93 -5.79
N VAL A 791 -12.19 16.46 -6.53
CA VAL A 791 -11.34 17.30 -7.38
C VAL A 791 -12.18 18.05 -8.40
N THR A 792 -13.11 17.37 -9.07
CA THR A 792 -14.08 18.03 -9.96
C THR A 792 -14.84 19.14 -9.24
N LYS A 793 -15.36 18.85 -8.04
CA LYS A 793 -16.10 19.81 -7.23
C LYS A 793 -15.25 21.01 -6.82
N TRP A 794 -14.09 20.80 -6.19
CA TRP A 794 -13.23 21.86 -5.69
C TRP A 794 -12.76 22.80 -6.80
N PHE A 795 -12.31 22.23 -7.93
CA PHE A 795 -11.85 23.06 -9.02
C PHE A 795 -12.97 23.85 -9.67
N ARG A 796 -14.17 23.28 -9.82
CA ARG A 796 -15.35 24.00 -10.31
C ARG A 796 -15.83 25.08 -9.35
N ASP A 797 -15.87 24.81 -8.04
CA ASP A 797 -16.53 25.70 -7.08
C ASP A 797 -15.57 26.77 -6.52
N ASP A 798 -14.31 26.41 -6.28
CA ASP A 798 -13.37 27.25 -5.53
C ASP A 798 -12.33 27.96 -6.41
N TRP A 799 -11.79 27.27 -7.43
CA TRP A 799 -10.60 27.74 -8.14
C TRP A 799 -10.76 28.04 -9.63
N TYR A 800 -11.86 27.62 -10.28
CA TYR A 800 -11.99 27.68 -11.74
C TYR A 800 -11.76 29.07 -12.33
N ASN A 801 -12.17 30.13 -11.62
CA ASN A 801 -12.03 31.52 -12.10
C ASN A 801 -10.92 32.32 -11.41
N ARG A 802 -10.15 31.71 -10.49
CA ARG A 802 -9.23 32.45 -9.62
C ARG A 802 -7.78 32.40 -10.11
N CYS A 803 -7.15 31.23 -10.01
CA CYS A 803 -5.69 31.15 -10.04
C CYS A 803 -5.11 29.80 -10.49
N ALA A 804 -5.93 28.77 -10.72
CA ALA A 804 -5.43 27.46 -11.12
C ALA A 804 -4.82 27.51 -12.53
N ASN A 805 -3.57 27.07 -12.67
CA ASN A 805 -2.88 27.01 -13.97
C ASN A 805 -2.89 25.60 -14.55
N ILE A 806 -2.23 24.62 -13.94
CA ILE A 806 -2.27 23.24 -14.41
C ILE A 806 -2.93 22.37 -13.34
N VAL A 807 -3.77 21.42 -13.75
CA VAL A 807 -4.38 20.44 -12.83
C VAL A 807 -4.07 19.04 -13.35
N ALA A 808 -3.14 18.36 -12.67
CA ALA A 808 -2.74 17.00 -12.98
C ALA A 808 -3.49 16.01 -12.07
N THR A 809 -4.01 14.93 -12.66
CA THR A 809 -4.75 13.89 -11.92
C THR A 809 -4.33 12.48 -12.33
N ASP A 810 -4.51 11.52 -11.42
CA ASP A 810 -4.50 10.09 -11.72
C ASP A 810 -5.88 9.66 -12.27
N TYR A 811 -5.88 8.85 -13.32
CA TYR A 811 -7.08 8.33 -13.99
C TYR A 811 -8.04 9.44 -14.41
N PHE A 812 -7.58 10.32 -15.30
CA PHE A 812 -8.26 11.59 -15.61
C PHE A 812 -9.73 11.48 -16.06
N LEU A 813 -10.14 10.36 -16.70
CA LEU A 813 -11.54 10.14 -17.08
C LEU A 813 -12.48 9.98 -15.87
N GLY A 814 -11.95 9.72 -14.67
CA GLY A 814 -12.72 9.67 -13.42
C GLY A 814 -13.14 11.04 -12.88
N ASN A 815 -12.70 12.13 -13.51
CA ASN A 815 -13.06 13.50 -13.13
C ASN A 815 -13.48 14.31 -14.38
N ASN A 816 -13.97 15.54 -14.16
CA ASN A 816 -14.42 16.44 -15.22
C ASN A 816 -13.52 17.67 -15.40
N ILE A 817 -12.22 17.54 -15.10
CA ILE A 817 -11.28 18.68 -15.12
C ILE A 817 -11.07 19.26 -16.52
N ILE A 818 -11.12 18.44 -17.58
CA ILE A 818 -10.99 18.92 -18.96
C ILE A 818 -12.08 19.95 -19.28
N GLU A 819 -13.33 19.61 -18.96
CA GLU A 819 -14.48 20.49 -19.16
C GLU A 819 -14.37 21.77 -18.31
N ILE A 820 -14.02 21.63 -17.03
CA ILE A 820 -13.84 22.76 -16.11
C ILE A 820 -12.76 23.72 -16.63
N ALA A 821 -11.63 23.18 -17.10
CA ALA A 821 -10.53 23.97 -17.63
C ALA A 821 -10.92 24.72 -18.91
N ILE A 822 -11.60 24.06 -19.86
CA ILE A 822 -12.09 24.70 -21.08
C ILE A 822 -13.08 25.82 -20.74
N ASN A 823 -14.05 25.55 -19.87
CA ASN A 823 -15.07 26.52 -19.47
C ASN A 823 -14.48 27.71 -18.70
N SER A 824 -13.49 27.47 -17.83
CA SER A 824 -12.71 28.51 -17.15
C SER A 824 -12.03 29.45 -18.14
N ASN A 825 -11.46 28.90 -19.22
CA ASN A 825 -10.74 29.70 -20.20
C ASN A 825 -11.66 30.49 -21.14
N THR A 826 -12.83 29.94 -21.48
CA THR A 826 -13.75 30.50 -22.49
C THR A 826 -14.80 31.44 -21.92
N LYS A 827 -15.18 31.31 -20.65
CA LYS A 827 -15.99 32.33 -19.99
C LYS A 827 -15.19 33.64 -20.00
N LEU A 828 -15.76 34.71 -20.58
CA LEU A 828 -15.24 36.06 -20.37
C LEU A 828 -15.14 36.24 -18.85
N LYS A 829 -13.94 36.51 -18.33
CA LYS A 829 -13.81 37.07 -16.99
C LYS A 829 -14.63 38.35 -17.05
N LEU A 830 -15.89 38.31 -16.63
CA LEU A 830 -16.63 39.51 -16.28
C LEU A 830 -15.71 40.19 -15.27
N GLU A 831 -15.05 41.26 -15.70
CA GLU A 831 -14.12 42.01 -14.88
C GLU A 831 -14.84 42.29 -13.57
N SER A 832 -14.39 41.64 -12.51
CA SER A 832 -14.75 42.02 -11.15
C SER A 832 -14.05 43.34 -10.85
N ARG A 833 -14.53 44.43 -11.47
CA ARG A 833 -14.34 45.82 -11.03
C ARG A 833 -14.94 46.08 -9.63
N LEU A 834 -15.30 45.04 -8.88
CA LEU A 834 -15.81 45.09 -7.51
C LEU A 834 -14.87 44.50 -6.46
N THR A 835 -13.60 44.19 -6.80
CA THR A 835 -12.63 43.70 -5.78
C THR A 835 -11.77 44.80 -5.14
N ASN A 836 -12.02 46.08 -5.45
CA ASN A 836 -11.35 47.22 -4.80
C ASN A 836 -12.01 47.70 -3.49
N CYS A 837 -12.97 46.96 -2.91
CA CYS A 837 -13.63 47.36 -1.66
C CYS A 837 -13.31 46.51 -0.41
N TYR A 838 -12.38 45.55 -0.46
CA TYR A 838 -12.05 44.71 0.72
C TYR A 838 -10.54 44.51 0.96
N SER A 839 -9.72 45.55 0.79
CA SER A 839 -8.31 45.53 1.22
C SER A 839 -7.90 46.72 2.09
N LEU A 840 -8.82 47.25 2.89
CA LEU A 840 -8.53 48.18 3.97
C LEU A 840 -9.24 47.67 5.23
N ASP A 841 -8.59 46.73 5.92
CA ASP A 841 -8.54 46.67 7.40
C ASP A 841 -7.98 45.32 7.87
N ALA A 842 -6.65 45.27 7.99
CA ALA A 842 -5.97 44.32 8.86
C ALA A 842 -4.59 44.87 9.27
N LYS A 843 -4.59 46.06 9.89
CA LYS A 843 -3.47 46.54 10.70
C LYS A 843 -4.00 46.84 12.10
N TRP A 844 -4.04 45.84 12.98
CA TRP A 844 -4.06 46.10 14.42
C TRP A 844 -3.17 45.10 15.16
N THR A 845 -2.01 45.61 15.52
CA THR A 845 -1.08 45.11 16.52
C THR A 845 -1.75 45.05 17.89
N SER A 846 -1.57 43.94 18.60
CA SER A 846 -1.94 43.80 20.00
C SER A 846 -0.95 44.53 20.91
N LYS A 847 -1.43 45.57 21.61
CA LYS A 847 -0.87 46.03 22.91
C LYS A 847 -2.03 46.28 23.88
N PRO A 848 -1.81 46.07 25.20
CA PRO A 848 -2.86 45.72 26.14
C PRO A 848 -3.59 46.94 26.72
N LEU A 849 -4.84 46.68 27.13
CA LEU A 849 -5.74 47.62 27.79
C LEU A 849 -5.10 48.25 29.04
N ASN A 850 -5.19 49.58 29.13
CA ASN A 850 -5.16 50.29 30.39
C ASN A 850 -6.31 51.31 30.47
N HIS A 851 -6.84 51.39 31.67
CA HIS A 851 -8.06 52.05 32.11
C HIS A 851 -8.27 53.50 31.66
N TYR A 852 -9.52 53.79 31.30
CA TYR A 852 -10.09 55.14 31.41
C TYR A 852 -10.25 55.53 32.88
N LYS A 853 -9.78 56.73 33.22
CA LYS A 853 -10.49 57.61 34.15
C LYS A 853 -10.45 59.04 33.59
N LEU A 854 -11.63 59.62 33.51
CA LEU A 854 -11.94 60.98 33.12
C LEU A 854 -11.21 61.98 34.02
N GLU A 855 -10.39 62.84 33.43
CA GLU A 855 -10.49 64.32 33.42
C GLU A 855 -9.40 64.90 32.52
#